data_AF-A0A8H4CTE7-F1
#
_entry.id   AF-A0A8H4CTE7-F1
#
_cell.length_a   1.000
_cell.length_b   1.000
_cell.length_c   1.000
_cell.angle_alpha   90.00
_cell.angle_beta   90.00
_cell.angle_gamma   90.00
#
_symmetry.space_group_name_H-M   'P 1'
#
loop_
_entity.id
_entity.type
_entity.pdbx_description
1 polymer ?
#
loop_
_entity_poly.entity_id
_entity_poly.type
_entity_poly.pdbx_seq_one_letter_code
_entity_poly.pdbx_strand_id
1 'polypeptide(L)'
;MVFHRLSIEKLYSNRPAIACLSFGNPMPSVTNYPRLSRLSRVRLALPTGWRRAAIVNICLMSICFLVLLSILIAAISKTGNVAQVWKFYTADCRSRGSSVTNTMLHLLLNILSTIILASSGFFMQVLNSPSRTEVDETHATGNWLDIGIPSWRNAFRLSRFKLWSWIILFLSSVPIHVFFNSSIFQIDSRMGDFHLTIATESFVKGEPFFLPGASLYTDGLFSNYTRHEGLSNVPPFGDVRSYDFKTYLTDRDSTDISNVSKAAEQGLQWQRLSTTECRALYSGSRSNCKGLREYRNAILVCKGSGWKRSELWNLSNSANALWEPVVPSNEINTLWLSTPCTMKGIIVESNPQCENTCGGIVDTLSSSGHWQIRTFDWYETSSTPEFPPVGWNFTDLPSWSMTPRWNSTLYAAPGNESTPTFGYRDSSYNLEIDYCLAEPRDLSSACGVALSKPLLLAVVVSVLIKIIACIVTIHFLGSEEPLVTPGDAIASFISKADVKIDQPGFSNPSMFAKVKKRKKSYVAYEHAGPTQWVNTPRKTAACISSKAWISTYAILGFGVVVAIACCAKQLTSSIPLRWIKTNPAESNSVLSAIDGGVAFISSVLVANVPQLYLSFWYLAYNTLITRMEMAREWSRFSTGYRSLRVSSPRGQQIDTYRLQLPYRQSIPLITASIVLHWLLSNSLFVIVSQGNYFEMSLNRSDGGYKGDPISLPPNTVVGLGTASLPVLLLAVIGGIMMIIPIFLSRKQLAGYMPIVGSNSMAMAAACRVSPIAKIPTRVDDKDDKGQATELEELRPTSSIAVSEEGLSAPSQSTDMPLFLLRWGEVEMPKSWYERVGMDGQEAAEIGHLSFGTVLDDPKPPKESRFYV
;
A
#
# COMPACT_ATOMS: atom_id res chain seq x y z
N MET A 1 1.52 15.19 24.11
CA MET A 1 0.36 14.51 24.70
C MET A 1 0.84 13.28 25.43
N VAL A 2 0.71 13.27 26.75
CA VAL A 2 1.18 12.21 27.65
C VAL A 2 0.32 10.96 27.43
N PHE A 3 0.90 9.90 26.85
CA PHE A 3 0.20 8.63 26.63
C PHE A 3 0.26 7.77 27.89
N HIS A 4 -0.90 7.60 28.54
CA HIS A 4 -1.09 6.66 29.63
C HIS A 4 -1.00 5.22 29.12
N ARG A 5 -0.15 4.40 29.76
CA ARG A 5 -0.11 2.94 29.62
C ARG A 5 -1.47 2.34 29.99
N LEU A 6 -2.23 1.89 29.00
CA LEU A 6 -3.26 0.86 29.20
C LEU A 6 -2.68 -0.48 28.80
N SER A 7 -2.34 -1.29 29.79
CA SER A 7 -1.87 -2.66 29.61
C SER A 7 -3.05 -3.56 29.20
N ILE A 8 -2.91 -4.22 28.03
CA ILE A 8 -3.83 -5.23 27.49
C ILE A 8 -3.70 -6.58 28.26
N GLU A 9 -2.93 -6.65 29.35
CA GLU A 9 -2.75 -7.86 30.16
C GLU A 9 -3.96 -8.22 31.06
N LYS A 10 -4.90 -7.31 31.31
CA LYS A 10 -5.99 -7.56 32.28
C LYS A 10 -7.28 -8.17 31.72
N LEU A 11 -7.39 -8.43 30.42
CA LEU A 11 -8.62 -9.01 29.82
C LEU A 11 -8.63 -10.55 29.75
N TYR A 12 -7.58 -11.24 30.22
CA TYR A 12 -7.52 -12.71 30.23
C TYR A 12 -7.46 -13.35 31.62
N SER A 13 -7.66 -12.58 32.69
CA SER A 13 -7.63 -13.08 34.08
C SER A 13 -8.90 -12.70 34.85
N ASN A 14 -10.06 -13.18 34.40
CA ASN A 14 -11.25 -13.23 35.25
C ASN A 14 -11.99 -14.55 35.01
N ARG A 15 -11.80 -15.50 35.94
CA ARG A 15 -12.71 -16.64 36.12
C ARG A 15 -13.90 -16.13 36.94
N PRO A 16 -15.16 -16.29 36.53
CA PRO A 16 -16.27 -16.15 37.46
C PRO A 16 -16.34 -17.41 38.34
N ALA A 17 -16.18 -17.25 39.64
CA ALA A 17 -16.56 -18.24 40.62
C ALA A 17 -18.09 -18.27 40.71
N ILE A 18 -18.71 -19.36 40.26
CA ILE A 18 -20.13 -19.62 40.52
C ILE A 18 -20.22 -20.24 41.92
N ALA A 19 -20.70 -19.45 42.88
CA ALA A 19 -21.04 -19.92 44.21
C ALA A 19 -22.36 -20.72 44.13
N CYS A 20 -22.31 -22.02 44.41
CA CYS A 20 -23.50 -22.80 44.74
C CYS A 20 -23.73 -22.71 46.26
N LEU A 21 -24.78 -22.01 46.66
CA LEU A 21 -25.30 -22.02 48.03
C LEU A 21 -26.03 -23.34 48.29
N SER A 22 -25.66 -24.04 49.35
CA SER A 22 -26.38 -25.20 49.88
C SER A 22 -27.21 -24.81 51.10
N PHE A 23 -28.50 -25.12 51.07
CA PHE A 23 -29.45 -25.28 52.18
C PHE A 23 -30.45 -26.33 51.68
N GLY A 24 -30.97 -27.33 52.39
CA GLY A 24 -30.80 -27.88 53.73
C GLY A 24 -31.90 -28.96 53.88
N ASN A 25 -31.50 -30.19 54.23
CA ASN A 25 -32.26 -31.28 54.89
C ASN A 25 -33.57 -31.91 54.28
N PRO A 26 -33.94 -33.14 54.70
CA PRO A 26 -34.44 -34.22 53.83
C PRO A 26 -35.93 -34.62 54.04
N MET A 27 -36.38 -35.66 53.27
CA MET A 27 -37.50 -36.64 53.43
C MET A 27 -38.56 -36.72 52.29
N PRO A 28 -39.33 -37.84 52.11
CA PRO A 28 -39.16 -38.73 50.95
C PRO A 28 -40.42 -39.05 50.08
N SER A 29 -40.19 -39.83 49.01
CA SER A 29 -41.06 -40.86 48.39
C SER A 29 -41.96 -40.53 47.17
N VAL A 30 -41.88 -41.41 46.13
CA VAL A 30 -42.95 -41.88 45.20
C VAL A 30 -43.37 -40.87 44.09
N THR A 31 -43.48 -41.09 42.77
CA THR A 31 -43.62 -42.25 41.84
C THR A 31 -43.37 -41.80 40.37
N ASN A 32 -42.91 -42.74 39.53
CA ASN A 32 -43.17 -42.98 38.09
C ASN A 32 -43.45 -41.83 37.10
N TYR A 33 -42.65 -41.72 36.03
CA TYR A 33 -43.03 -41.93 34.61
C TYR A 33 -41.76 -41.99 33.72
N PRO A 34 -41.71 -42.83 32.66
CA PRO A 34 -40.54 -42.97 31.81
C PRO A 34 -40.65 -42.08 30.56
N ARG A 35 -39.59 -41.33 30.20
CA ARG A 35 -39.15 -41.08 28.82
C ARG A 35 -37.96 -40.12 28.73
N LEU A 36 -37.10 -40.43 27.75
CA LEU A 36 -36.09 -39.58 27.10
C LEU A 36 -34.73 -39.39 27.78
N SER A 37 -34.04 -40.50 28.08
CA SER A 37 -32.58 -40.51 28.26
C SER A 37 -31.85 -40.71 26.92
N ARG A 38 -31.74 -39.65 26.10
CA ARG A 38 -30.72 -39.59 25.03
C ARG A 38 -30.38 -38.17 24.59
N LEU A 39 -30.05 -37.32 25.55
CA LEU A 39 -29.20 -36.16 25.31
C LEU A 39 -28.08 -36.21 26.35
N SER A 40 -27.10 -37.06 26.09
CA SER A 40 -25.80 -36.93 26.71
C SER A 40 -25.31 -35.50 26.47
N ARG A 41 -25.19 -34.74 27.56
CA ARG A 41 -24.43 -33.48 27.63
C ARG A 41 -23.07 -33.73 26.97
N VAL A 42 -22.95 -33.35 25.70
CA VAL A 42 -21.65 -33.07 25.09
C VAL A 42 -21.14 -31.86 25.86
N ARG A 43 -20.35 -32.08 26.93
CA ARG A 43 -19.46 -31.03 27.40
C ARG A 43 -18.56 -30.74 26.21
N LEU A 44 -18.83 -29.64 25.52
CA LEU A 44 -17.99 -29.14 24.43
C LEU A 44 -16.63 -28.83 25.09
N ALA A 45 -15.72 -29.81 25.09
CA ALA A 45 -14.39 -29.63 25.62
C ALA A 45 -13.76 -28.51 24.78
N LEU A 46 -13.50 -27.37 25.40
CA LEU A 46 -12.86 -26.24 24.74
C LEU A 46 -11.53 -26.74 24.15
N PRO A 47 -11.29 -26.58 22.84
CA PRO A 47 -10.07 -27.04 22.23
C PRO A 47 -8.85 -26.40 22.89
N THR A 48 -7.82 -27.19 23.16
CA THR A 48 -6.56 -26.77 23.77
C THR A 48 -5.51 -26.45 22.70
N GLY A 49 -4.43 -25.77 23.09
CA GLY A 49 -3.30 -25.44 22.21
C GLY A 49 -3.64 -24.46 21.07
N TRP A 50 -2.99 -24.65 19.92
CA TRP A 50 -3.10 -23.74 18.76
C TRP A 50 -4.53 -23.65 18.19
N ARG A 51 -5.36 -24.69 18.36
CA ARG A 51 -6.76 -24.71 17.87
C ARG A 51 -7.62 -23.63 18.54
N ARG A 52 -7.36 -23.27 19.80
CA ARG A 52 -8.04 -22.16 20.47
C ARG A 52 -7.76 -20.83 19.79
N ALA A 53 -6.48 -20.56 19.51
CA ALA A 53 -6.07 -19.37 18.76
C ALA A 53 -6.62 -19.39 17.33
N ALA A 54 -6.69 -20.57 16.70
CA ALA A 54 -7.26 -20.75 15.37
C ALA A 54 -8.74 -20.31 15.32
N ILE A 55 -9.55 -20.70 16.30
CA ILE A 55 -10.97 -20.30 16.40
C ILE A 55 -11.09 -18.78 16.54
N VAL A 56 -10.29 -18.15 17.41
CA VAL A 56 -10.29 -16.68 17.56
C VAL A 56 -9.98 -15.98 16.24
N ASN A 57 -8.96 -16.44 15.51
CA ASN A 57 -8.60 -15.87 14.21
C ASN A 57 -9.71 -16.07 13.16
N ILE A 58 -10.38 -17.23 13.14
CA ILE A 58 -11.53 -17.46 12.26
C ILE A 58 -12.68 -16.51 12.62
N CYS A 59 -13.02 -16.34 13.90
CA CYS A 59 -14.06 -15.40 14.33
C CYS A 59 -13.74 -13.97 13.90
N LEU A 60 -12.49 -13.51 14.08
CA LEU A 60 -12.05 -12.18 13.64
C LEU A 60 -12.18 -12.01 12.11
N MET A 61 -11.75 -13.00 11.33
CA MET A 61 -11.90 -12.97 9.87
C MET A 61 -13.37 -12.99 9.44
N SER A 62 -14.21 -13.79 10.10
CA SER A 62 -15.65 -13.84 9.82
C SER A 62 -16.34 -12.52 10.13
N ILE A 63 -15.99 -11.83 11.22
CA ILE A 63 -16.50 -10.49 11.51
C ILE A 63 -16.09 -9.50 10.40
N CYS A 64 -14.82 -9.50 10.00
CA CYS A 64 -14.34 -8.65 8.91
C CYS A 64 -15.08 -8.97 7.60
N PHE A 65 -15.28 -10.25 7.29
CA PHE A 65 -16.03 -10.71 6.12
C PHE A 65 -17.46 -10.19 6.13
N LEU A 66 -18.18 -10.32 7.24
CA LEU A 66 -19.56 -9.83 7.36
C LEU A 66 -19.63 -8.32 7.14
N VAL A 67 -18.71 -7.54 7.73
CA VAL A 67 -18.64 -6.09 7.52
C VAL A 67 -18.44 -5.76 6.03
N LEU A 68 -17.47 -6.40 5.38
CA LEU A 68 -17.18 -6.17 3.96
C LEU A 68 -18.35 -6.59 3.05
N LEU A 69 -18.98 -7.73 3.37
CA LEU A 69 -20.13 -8.24 2.64
C LEU A 69 -21.34 -7.32 2.80
N SER A 70 -21.63 -6.81 4.00
CA SER A 70 -22.70 -5.85 4.24
C SER A 70 -22.49 -4.56 3.44
N ILE A 71 -21.26 -4.03 3.41
CA ILE A 71 -20.92 -2.85 2.59
C ILE A 71 -21.12 -3.14 1.11
N LEU A 72 -20.67 -4.31 0.63
CA LEU A 72 -20.83 -4.70 -0.78
C LEU A 72 -22.31 -4.83 -1.18
N ILE A 73 -23.13 -5.50 -0.36
CA ILE A 73 -24.56 -5.66 -0.59
C ILE A 73 -25.26 -4.28 -0.61
N ALA A 74 -24.94 -3.41 0.35
CA ALA A 74 -25.47 -2.05 0.38
C ALA A 74 -25.08 -1.23 -0.87
N ALA A 75 -23.85 -1.40 -1.36
CA ALA A 75 -23.37 -0.73 -2.55
C ALA A 75 -24.07 -1.20 -3.83
N ILE A 76 -24.27 -2.52 -3.96
CA ILE A 76 -24.97 -3.11 -5.09
C ILE A 76 -26.44 -2.68 -5.07
N SER A 77 -27.11 -2.72 -3.90
CA SER A 77 -28.53 -2.35 -3.79
C SER A 77 -28.80 -0.88 -4.11
N LYS A 78 -27.84 0.02 -3.89
CA LYS A 78 -27.97 1.46 -4.21
C LYS A 78 -27.87 1.79 -5.68
N THR A 79 -27.28 0.92 -6.50
CA THR A 79 -26.98 1.21 -7.91
C THR A 79 -27.60 0.21 -8.89
N GLY A 80 -28.02 -0.96 -8.42
CA GLY A 80 -28.59 -2.02 -9.25
C GLY A 80 -27.58 -2.68 -10.21
N ASN A 81 -26.30 -2.32 -10.14
CA ASN A 81 -25.25 -2.77 -11.06
C ASN A 81 -23.98 -3.14 -10.28
N VAL A 82 -23.32 -4.25 -10.62
CA VAL A 82 -22.08 -4.69 -9.96
C VAL A 82 -20.83 -4.04 -10.57
N ALA A 83 -20.83 -3.71 -11.86
CA ALA A 83 -19.67 -3.21 -12.59
C ALA A 83 -19.34 -1.73 -12.29
N GLN A 84 -20.35 -0.87 -12.30
CA GLN A 84 -20.17 0.58 -12.12
C GLN A 84 -19.78 0.93 -10.69
N VAL A 85 -18.97 1.95 -10.44
CA VAL A 85 -18.67 2.40 -9.07
C VAL A 85 -19.87 3.06 -8.38
N TRP A 86 -19.89 3.03 -7.04
CA TRP A 86 -20.87 3.75 -6.23
C TRP A 86 -20.22 4.96 -5.55
N LYS A 87 -20.58 6.16 -5.99
CA LYS A 87 -20.21 7.43 -5.32
C LYS A 87 -21.13 7.61 -4.10
N PHE A 88 -20.66 7.19 -2.93
CA PHE A 88 -21.47 7.17 -1.71
C PHE A 88 -21.33 8.43 -0.86
N TYR A 89 -20.30 9.23 -1.09
CA TYR A 89 -20.05 10.48 -0.38
C TYR A 89 -19.72 11.59 -1.38
N THR A 90 -20.40 12.73 -1.25
CA THR A 90 -20.14 13.95 -2.03
C THR A 90 -19.75 15.08 -1.08
N ALA A 91 -18.89 15.98 -1.54
CA ALA A 91 -18.48 17.16 -0.80
C ALA A 91 -18.13 18.30 -1.76
N ASP A 92 -18.22 19.54 -1.25
CA ASP A 92 -17.64 20.70 -1.94
C ASP A 92 -16.14 20.45 -2.18
N CYS A 93 -15.68 20.65 -3.42
CA CYS A 93 -14.29 20.52 -3.81
C CYS A 93 -13.34 21.47 -3.04
N ARG A 94 -13.86 22.56 -2.44
CA ARG A 94 -13.12 23.46 -1.54
C ARG A 94 -12.84 22.84 -0.18
N SER A 95 -13.78 22.02 0.31
CA SER A 95 -13.68 21.43 1.63
C SER A 95 -12.68 20.28 1.63
N ARG A 96 -11.86 20.20 2.67
CA ARG A 96 -10.99 19.04 2.91
C ARG A 96 -11.79 17.77 3.25
N GLY A 97 -13.12 17.84 3.35
CA GLY A 97 -14.01 16.75 3.75
C GLY A 97 -13.82 15.46 2.95
N SER A 98 -13.74 15.55 1.61
CA SER A 98 -13.53 14.38 0.73
C SER A 98 -12.17 13.71 0.98
N SER A 99 -11.11 14.51 1.05
CA SER A 99 -9.73 14.03 1.31
C SER A 99 -9.57 13.42 2.70
N VAL A 100 -10.14 14.06 3.74
CA VAL A 100 -10.13 13.55 5.12
C VAL A 100 -10.90 12.24 5.21
N THR A 101 -12.11 12.18 4.63
CA THR A 101 -12.94 10.97 4.62
C THR A 101 -12.25 9.82 3.91
N ASN A 102 -11.67 10.08 2.73
CA ASN A 102 -10.89 9.08 1.99
C ASN A 102 -9.72 8.56 2.83
N THR A 103 -8.97 9.45 3.50
CA THR A 103 -7.84 9.08 4.36
C THR A 103 -8.27 8.22 5.54
N MET A 104 -9.37 8.56 6.22
CA MET A 104 -9.91 7.79 7.34
C MET A 104 -10.38 6.40 6.90
N LEU A 105 -11.04 6.30 5.75
CA LEU A 105 -11.47 5.02 5.19
C LEU A 105 -10.27 4.14 4.84
N HIS A 106 -9.21 4.67 4.24
CA HIS A 106 -7.99 3.89 4.01
C HIS A 106 -7.33 3.43 5.31
N LEU A 107 -7.38 4.22 6.39
CA LEU A 107 -6.89 3.78 7.70
C LEU A 107 -7.69 2.57 8.19
N LEU A 108 -9.02 2.61 8.10
CA LEU A 108 -9.89 1.47 8.46
C LEU A 108 -9.64 0.24 7.58
N LEU A 109 -9.48 0.42 6.26
CA LEU A 109 -9.13 -0.66 5.33
C LEU A 109 -7.80 -1.31 5.70
N ASN A 110 -6.78 -0.51 6.04
CA ASN A 110 -5.47 -1.04 6.46
C ASN A 110 -5.56 -1.82 7.78
N ILE A 111 -6.39 -1.39 8.73
CA ILE A 111 -6.64 -2.13 9.97
C ILE A 111 -7.30 -3.49 9.65
N LEU A 112 -8.37 -3.50 8.86
CA LEU A 112 -9.05 -4.74 8.45
C LEU A 112 -8.13 -5.69 7.69
N SER A 113 -7.35 -5.15 6.73
CA SER A 113 -6.35 -5.88 5.96
C SER A 113 -5.33 -6.55 6.88
N THR A 114 -4.81 -5.81 7.86
CA THR A 114 -3.84 -6.31 8.83
C THR A 114 -4.41 -7.45 9.67
N ILE A 115 -5.65 -7.33 10.14
CA ILE A 115 -6.32 -8.39 10.91
C ILE A 115 -6.47 -9.66 10.07
N ILE A 116 -6.96 -9.54 8.83
CA ILE A 116 -7.17 -10.68 7.92
C ILE A 116 -5.83 -11.36 7.54
N LEU A 117 -4.81 -10.57 7.20
CA LEU A 117 -3.50 -11.08 6.82
C LEU A 117 -2.76 -11.71 8.00
N ALA A 118 -2.82 -11.11 9.20
CA ALA A 118 -2.25 -11.70 10.41
C ALA A 118 -2.95 -13.03 10.76
N SER A 119 -4.28 -13.08 10.62
CA SER A 119 -5.08 -14.28 10.90
C SER A 119 -4.75 -15.42 9.94
N SER A 120 -4.74 -15.17 8.64
CA SER A 120 -4.33 -16.19 7.65
C SER A 120 -2.83 -16.53 7.74
N GLY A 121 -1.99 -15.57 8.13
CA GLY A 121 -0.57 -15.78 8.41
C GLY A 121 -0.30 -16.76 9.55
N PHE A 122 -1.13 -16.75 10.60
CA PHE A 122 -1.08 -17.74 11.68
C PHE A 122 -1.31 -19.16 11.15
N PHE A 123 -2.36 -19.37 10.34
CA PHE A 123 -2.63 -20.68 9.73
C PHE A 123 -1.51 -21.11 8.79
N MET A 124 -0.95 -20.20 8.00
CA MET A 124 0.20 -20.50 7.16
C MET A 124 1.42 -20.96 7.97
N GLN A 125 1.66 -20.41 9.17
CA GLN A 125 2.73 -20.87 10.05
C GLN A 125 2.46 -22.29 10.58
N VAL A 126 1.23 -22.57 11.01
CA VAL A 126 0.81 -23.90 11.48
C VAL A 126 0.98 -24.94 10.37
N LEU A 127 0.51 -24.65 9.16
CA LEU A 127 0.59 -25.55 8.00
C LEU A 127 2.04 -25.80 7.54
N ASN A 128 2.93 -24.81 7.73
CA ASN A 128 4.34 -24.94 7.37
C ASN A 128 5.17 -25.66 8.45
N SER A 129 4.59 -25.86 9.64
CA SER A 129 5.24 -26.53 10.76
C SER A 129 5.03 -28.06 10.66
N PRO A 130 6.10 -28.86 10.82
CA PRO A 130 6.00 -30.31 10.75
C PRO A 130 5.40 -30.90 12.04
N SER A 131 4.75 -32.06 11.96
CA SER A 131 4.43 -32.88 13.14
C SER A 131 5.60 -33.79 13.53
N ARG A 132 5.54 -34.40 14.73
CA ARG A 132 6.60 -35.34 15.16
C ARG A 132 6.69 -36.55 14.22
N THR A 133 5.57 -37.07 13.74
CA THR A 133 5.58 -38.20 12.79
C THR A 133 6.22 -37.83 11.45
N GLU A 134 5.88 -36.68 10.87
CA GLU A 134 6.50 -36.21 9.62
C GLU A 134 8.02 -36.03 9.77
N VAL A 135 8.47 -35.60 10.95
CA VAL A 135 9.90 -35.54 11.30
C VAL A 135 10.52 -36.94 11.37
N ASP A 136 9.89 -37.87 12.12
CA ASP A 136 10.35 -39.26 12.27
C ASP A 136 10.49 -39.95 10.91
N GLU A 137 9.48 -39.83 10.03
CA GLU A 137 9.48 -40.37 8.67
C GLU A 137 10.59 -39.75 7.82
N THR A 138 10.79 -38.44 7.92
CA THR A 138 11.84 -37.76 7.16
C THR A 138 13.23 -38.18 7.65
N HIS A 139 13.42 -38.30 8.96
CA HIS A 139 14.65 -38.78 9.57
C HIS A 139 14.92 -40.25 9.20
N ALA A 140 13.88 -41.08 9.08
CA ALA A 140 14.00 -42.47 8.63
C ALA A 140 14.61 -42.58 7.22
N THR A 141 14.46 -41.57 6.38
CA THR A 141 15.10 -41.50 5.04
C THR A 141 16.47 -40.81 5.03
N GLY A 142 16.99 -40.38 6.19
CA GLY A 142 18.23 -39.61 6.27
C GLY A 142 18.08 -38.18 5.74
N ASN A 143 16.90 -37.59 5.87
CA ASN A 143 16.64 -36.19 5.52
C ASN A 143 16.20 -35.40 6.76
N TRP A 144 16.01 -34.09 6.61
CA TRP A 144 15.55 -33.21 7.69
C TRP A 144 14.51 -32.19 7.20
N LEU A 145 13.74 -31.67 8.15
CA LEU A 145 12.79 -30.58 7.98
C LEU A 145 13.27 -29.34 8.75
N ASP A 146 12.77 -28.17 8.35
CA ASP A 146 13.06 -26.94 9.07
C ASP A 146 12.05 -26.74 10.21
N ILE A 147 12.49 -26.41 11.42
CA ILE A 147 11.61 -26.07 12.54
C ILE A 147 11.85 -24.62 12.97
N GLY A 148 10.78 -23.93 13.41
CA GLY A 148 10.89 -22.58 13.98
C GLY A 148 11.03 -21.44 12.96
N ILE A 149 10.97 -21.73 11.65
CA ILE A 149 11.08 -20.72 10.58
C ILE A 149 10.05 -20.95 9.46
N PRO A 150 9.69 -19.93 8.67
CA PRO A 150 8.95 -20.13 7.43
C PRO A 150 9.88 -20.77 6.39
N SER A 151 9.57 -22.00 5.98
CA SER A 151 10.40 -22.79 5.06
C SER A 151 9.66 -23.19 3.79
N TRP A 152 10.18 -22.70 2.67
CA TRP A 152 9.78 -23.19 1.33
C TRP A 152 10.04 -24.67 1.16
N ARG A 153 11.10 -25.20 1.79
CA ARG A 153 11.37 -26.64 1.77
C ARG A 153 10.23 -27.41 2.43
N ASN A 154 9.78 -26.98 3.60
CA ASN A 154 8.66 -27.62 4.28
C ASN A 154 7.39 -27.52 3.45
N ALA A 155 7.08 -26.33 2.91
CA ALA A 155 5.87 -26.12 2.11
C ALA A 155 5.72 -27.20 1.01
N PHE A 156 6.81 -27.54 0.31
CA PHE A 156 6.79 -28.51 -0.79
C PHE A 156 7.09 -29.98 -0.40
N ARG A 157 7.49 -30.26 0.85
CA ARG A 157 7.84 -31.62 1.31
C ARG A 157 6.86 -32.23 2.30
N LEU A 158 6.10 -31.41 3.01
CA LEU A 158 5.06 -31.88 3.92
C LEU A 158 3.88 -32.50 3.14
N SER A 159 2.89 -33.02 3.85
CA SER A 159 1.71 -33.64 3.25
C SER A 159 1.03 -32.75 2.19
N ARG A 160 0.44 -33.40 1.17
CA ARG A 160 -0.26 -32.69 0.07
C ARG A 160 -1.37 -31.77 0.58
N PHE A 161 -2.05 -32.18 1.64
CA PHE A 161 -3.04 -31.36 2.32
C PHE A 161 -2.44 -30.03 2.82
N LYS A 162 -1.34 -30.10 3.60
CA LYS A 162 -0.65 -28.91 4.11
C LYS A 162 -0.19 -27.97 2.99
N LEU A 163 0.38 -28.54 1.91
CA LEU A 163 0.82 -27.78 0.74
C LEU A 163 -0.34 -27.00 0.09
N TRP A 164 -1.43 -27.69 -0.25
CA TRP A 164 -2.56 -27.05 -0.96
C TRP A 164 -3.29 -26.03 -0.09
N SER A 165 -3.52 -26.34 1.20
CA SER A 165 -4.10 -25.38 2.14
C SER A 165 -3.21 -24.13 2.28
N TRP A 166 -1.89 -24.30 2.34
CA TRP A 166 -0.94 -23.20 2.38
C TRP A 166 -0.97 -22.37 1.09
N ILE A 167 -0.97 -23.01 -0.08
CA ILE A 167 -1.07 -22.32 -1.39
C ILE A 167 -2.37 -21.52 -1.50
N ILE A 168 -3.51 -22.09 -1.10
CA ILE A 168 -4.81 -21.42 -1.15
C ILE A 168 -4.80 -20.18 -0.25
N LEU A 169 -4.27 -20.28 0.98
CA LEU A 169 -4.14 -19.14 1.88
C LEU A 169 -3.17 -18.07 1.34
N PHE A 170 -2.08 -18.50 0.70
CA PHE A 170 -1.11 -17.61 0.08
C PHE A 170 -1.72 -16.84 -1.10
N LEU A 171 -2.27 -17.55 -2.10
CA LEU A 171 -2.84 -16.96 -3.31
C LEU A 171 -4.06 -16.09 -3.02
N SER A 172 -4.91 -16.50 -2.07
CA SER A 172 -6.03 -15.66 -1.62
C SER A 172 -5.57 -14.37 -0.94
N SER A 173 -4.30 -14.20 -0.54
CA SER A 173 -3.81 -12.92 -0.02
C SER A 173 -3.56 -11.88 -1.11
N VAL A 174 -3.37 -12.30 -2.37
CA VAL A 174 -3.00 -11.40 -3.47
C VAL A 174 -4.07 -10.33 -3.73
N PRO A 175 -5.38 -10.65 -3.83
CA PRO A 175 -6.42 -9.64 -4.03
C PRO A 175 -6.47 -8.57 -2.92
N ILE A 176 -6.15 -8.93 -1.68
CA ILE A 176 -6.13 -7.98 -0.56
C ILE A 176 -5.01 -6.95 -0.77
N HIS A 177 -3.82 -7.39 -1.17
CA HIS A 177 -2.70 -6.48 -1.44
C HIS A 177 -2.91 -5.60 -2.68
N VAL A 178 -3.55 -6.16 -3.72
CA VAL A 178 -3.64 -5.51 -5.03
C VAL A 178 -4.89 -4.62 -5.16
N PHE A 179 -6.04 -5.04 -4.62
CA PHE A 179 -7.32 -4.37 -4.87
C PHE A 179 -7.87 -3.60 -3.67
N PHE A 180 -7.56 -4.00 -2.44
CA PHE A 180 -8.32 -3.52 -1.29
C PHE A 180 -8.14 -2.01 -1.05
N ASN A 181 -6.91 -1.51 -1.18
CA ASN A 181 -6.61 -0.08 -1.07
C ASN A 181 -7.11 0.76 -2.24
N SER A 182 -7.51 0.15 -3.36
CA SER A 182 -8.12 0.85 -4.51
C SER A 182 -9.62 0.60 -4.62
N SER A 183 -10.20 -0.21 -3.73
CA SER A 183 -11.64 -0.41 -3.66
C SER A 183 -12.37 0.88 -3.26
N ILE A 184 -11.73 1.74 -2.47
CA ILE A 184 -12.19 3.09 -2.15
C ILE A 184 -11.21 4.09 -2.74
N PHE A 185 -11.72 5.11 -3.42
CA PHE A 185 -10.90 6.17 -4.01
C PHE A 185 -11.66 7.48 -4.11
N GLN A 186 -10.92 8.59 -4.19
CA GLN A 186 -11.48 9.92 -4.39
C GLN A 186 -11.72 10.16 -5.89
N ILE A 187 -12.90 10.71 -6.21
CA ILE A 187 -13.19 11.29 -7.53
C ILE A 187 -13.07 12.79 -7.40
N ASP A 188 -12.19 13.37 -8.21
CA ASP A 188 -12.01 14.80 -8.35
C ASP A 188 -12.77 15.27 -9.60
N SER A 189 -13.45 16.42 -9.54
CA SER A 189 -14.13 16.99 -10.72
C SER A 189 -13.38 18.20 -11.22
N ARG A 190 -13.03 18.21 -12.50
CA ARG A 190 -12.28 19.28 -13.16
C ARG A 190 -12.82 19.53 -14.55
N MET A 191 -13.16 20.78 -14.79
CA MET A 191 -13.61 21.22 -16.10
C MET A 191 -12.53 22.06 -16.77
N GLY A 192 -12.48 21.98 -18.08
CA GLY A 192 -11.63 22.78 -18.95
C GLY A 192 -12.38 23.88 -19.68
N ASP A 193 -13.69 23.74 -19.84
CA ASP A 193 -14.52 24.71 -20.58
C ASP A 193 -14.95 25.89 -19.70
N PHE A 194 -14.74 27.08 -20.22
CA PHE A 194 -15.25 28.33 -19.66
C PHE A 194 -15.46 29.37 -20.74
N HIS A 195 -16.30 30.36 -20.46
CA HIS A 195 -16.45 31.55 -21.31
C HIS A 195 -15.73 32.72 -20.66
N LEU A 196 -14.96 33.47 -21.45
CA LEU A 196 -14.24 34.64 -21.00
C LEU A 196 -14.79 35.88 -21.70
N THR A 197 -15.25 36.84 -20.91
CA THR A 197 -15.76 38.13 -21.37
C THR A 197 -14.86 39.25 -20.88
N ILE A 198 -14.49 40.17 -21.76
CA ILE A 198 -13.81 41.43 -21.41
C ILE A 198 -14.84 42.54 -21.62
N ALA A 199 -15.16 43.27 -20.56
CA ALA A 199 -16.15 44.32 -20.61
C ALA A 199 -15.85 45.41 -19.58
N THR A 200 -16.49 46.56 -19.72
CA THR A 200 -16.47 47.61 -18.68
C THR A 200 -17.48 47.28 -17.57
N GLU A 201 -17.37 47.96 -16.43
CA GLU A 201 -18.31 47.74 -15.32
C GLU A 201 -19.77 48.05 -15.72
N SER A 202 -19.98 48.99 -16.64
CA SER A 202 -21.29 49.35 -17.19
C SER A 202 -22.02 48.17 -17.86
N PHE A 203 -21.28 47.22 -18.45
CA PHE A 203 -21.85 46.04 -19.10
C PHE A 203 -22.74 45.21 -18.16
N VAL A 204 -22.27 44.96 -16.94
CA VAL A 204 -23.03 44.20 -15.94
C VAL A 204 -24.08 45.04 -15.22
N LYS A 205 -24.10 46.36 -15.46
CA LYS A 205 -25.11 47.29 -14.91
C LYS A 205 -26.30 47.51 -15.85
N GLY A 206 -26.34 46.82 -17.00
CA GLY A 206 -27.44 46.87 -17.95
C GLY A 206 -27.32 47.94 -19.03
N GLU A 207 -26.13 48.52 -19.23
CA GLU A 207 -25.88 49.42 -20.36
C GLU A 207 -25.81 48.65 -21.69
N PRO A 208 -26.09 49.31 -22.83
CA PRO A 208 -26.05 48.66 -24.14
C PRO A 208 -24.70 48.02 -24.45
N PHE A 209 -24.75 46.88 -25.15
CA PHE A 209 -23.59 46.21 -25.72
C PHE A 209 -23.92 45.62 -27.08
N PHE A 210 -22.90 45.51 -27.93
CA PHE A 210 -23.03 45.03 -29.30
C PHE A 210 -22.04 43.91 -29.56
N LEU A 211 -22.53 42.80 -30.11
CA LEU A 211 -21.73 41.64 -30.49
C LEU A 211 -21.16 41.83 -31.91
N PRO A 212 -19.98 41.26 -32.23
CA PRO A 212 -19.12 40.41 -31.40
C PRO A 212 -18.16 41.16 -30.46
N GLY A 213 -18.33 42.48 -30.30
CA GLY A 213 -17.39 43.34 -29.59
C GLY A 213 -16.38 43.98 -30.55
N ALA A 214 -15.19 44.31 -30.04
CA ALA A 214 -14.20 45.15 -30.72
C ALA A 214 -13.52 44.49 -31.94
N SER A 215 -13.67 43.17 -32.11
CA SER A 215 -12.99 42.38 -33.16
C SER A 215 -13.70 42.39 -34.47
N LEU A 216 -15.02 42.65 -34.44
CA LEU A 216 -15.87 42.56 -35.62
C LEU A 216 -15.68 41.22 -36.36
N TYR A 217 -15.38 40.13 -35.62
CA TYR A 217 -15.01 38.82 -36.17
C TYR A 217 -16.22 38.06 -36.74
N THR A 218 -16.14 37.60 -38.01
CA THR A 218 -17.20 36.87 -38.73
C THR A 218 -16.66 35.78 -39.68
N ASP A 219 -17.48 34.77 -40.02
CA ASP A 219 -17.03 33.52 -40.69
C ASP A 219 -16.63 33.74 -42.17
N GLY A 220 -17.09 34.87 -42.74
CA GLY A 220 -16.77 35.30 -44.10
C GLY A 220 -15.47 36.09 -44.26
N LEU A 221 -14.99 36.73 -43.19
CA LEU A 221 -13.77 37.55 -43.23
C LEU A 221 -12.47 36.71 -43.20
N PHE A 222 -12.52 35.44 -42.75
CA PHE A 222 -11.31 34.63 -42.53
C PHE A 222 -11.26 33.29 -43.28
N SER A 223 -12.39 32.71 -43.68
CA SER A 223 -12.42 31.39 -44.34
C SER A 223 -11.74 31.34 -45.72
N ASN A 224 -11.57 32.49 -46.39
CA ASN A 224 -10.79 32.60 -47.62
C ASN A 224 -9.27 32.69 -47.38
N TYR A 225 -8.83 33.17 -46.21
CA TYR A 225 -7.41 33.30 -45.87
C TYR A 225 -6.80 31.93 -45.51
N THR A 226 -7.49 31.14 -44.67
CA THR A 226 -7.00 29.83 -44.20
C THR A 226 -6.89 28.79 -45.31
N ARG A 227 -7.70 28.91 -46.38
CA ARG A 227 -7.65 28.01 -47.55
C ARG A 227 -6.44 28.23 -48.45
N HIS A 228 -5.84 29.43 -48.44
CA HIS A 228 -4.74 29.79 -49.34
C HIS A 228 -3.34 29.48 -48.78
N GLU A 229 -3.16 29.40 -47.46
CA GLU A 229 -1.83 29.30 -46.84
C GLU A 229 -1.56 27.98 -46.08
N GLY A 230 -2.52 27.06 -46.00
CA GLY A 230 -2.35 25.81 -45.25
C GLY A 230 -2.16 26.01 -43.73
N LEU A 231 -2.44 27.20 -43.22
CA LEU A 231 -2.44 27.54 -41.80
C LEU A 231 -3.64 26.87 -41.11
N SER A 232 -3.35 26.08 -40.07
CA SER A 232 -4.37 25.47 -39.21
C SER A 232 -5.24 26.54 -38.53
N ASN A 233 -6.55 26.31 -38.49
CA ASN A 233 -7.61 27.18 -37.94
C ASN A 233 -7.43 27.54 -36.45
N VAL A 234 -6.50 28.43 -36.10
CA VAL A 234 -6.38 28.95 -34.74
C VAL A 234 -6.84 30.40 -34.77
N PRO A 235 -8.09 30.71 -34.38
CA PRO A 235 -8.44 32.08 -34.08
C PRO A 235 -7.53 32.58 -32.94
N PRO A 236 -7.04 33.82 -32.97
CA PRO A 236 -6.02 34.28 -32.01
C PRO A 236 -6.52 34.36 -30.56
N PHE A 237 -7.84 34.18 -30.29
CA PHE A 237 -8.48 34.43 -28.99
C PHE A 237 -9.47 33.34 -28.54
N GLY A 238 -9.01 32.28 -27.89
CA GLY A 238 -9.92 31.21 -27.44
C GLY A 238 -10.44 30.37 -28.60
N ASP A 239 -11.48 29.58 -28.35
CA ASP A 239 -12.11 28.69 -29.33
C ASP A 239 -13.17 29.43 -30.16
N VAL A 240 -12.80 30.60 -30.72
CA VAL A 240 -13.75 31.52 -31.36
C VAL A 240 -14.61 30.79 -32.39
N ARG A 241 -15.91 30.69 -32.12
CA ARG A 241 -16.90 30.31 -33.12
C ARG A 241 -17.26 31.54 -33.92
N SER A 242 -16.99 31.48 -35.21
CA SER A 242 -17.34 32.56 -36.11
C SER A 242 -18.80 32.44 -36.53
N TYR A 243 -19.54 33.54 -36.51
CA TYR A 243 -20.90 33.61 -37.00
C TYR A 243 -20.95 34.41 -38.31
N ASP A 244 -21.92 34.07 -39.16
CA ASP A 244 -22.24 34.91 -40.31
C ASP A 244 -22.78 36.26 -39.82
N PHE A 245 -22.55 37.31 -40.59
CA PHE A 245 -23.03 38.66 -40.27
C PHE A 245 -24.55 38.68 -40.04
N LYS A 246 -25.29 37.87 -40.80
CA LYS A 246 -26.74 37.72 -40.67
C LYS A 246 -27.15 37.14 -39.30
N THR A 247 -26.35 36.25 -38.71
CA THR A 247 -26.64 35.62 -37.43
C THR A 247 -26.70 36.64 -36.30
N TYR A 248 -25.82 37.64 -36.28
CA TYR A 248 -25.86 38.72 -35.27
C TYR A 248 -27.14 39.58 -35.38
N LEU A 249 -27.76 39.64 -36.56
CA LEU A 249 -28.99 40.38 -36.80
C LEU A 249 -30.25 39.56 -36.48
N THR A 250 -30.26 38.27 -36.83
CA THR A 250 -31.50 37.47 -36.86
C THR A 250 -31.60 36.38 -35.82
N ASP A 251 -30.48 35.91 -35.23
CA ASP A 251 -30.46 34.75 -34.34
C ASP A 251 -29.80 35.09 -33.01
N ARG A 252 -30.60 35.68 -32.11
CA ARG A 252 -30.17 36.02 -30.74
C ARG A 252 -30.14 34.81 -29.78
N ASP A 253 -30.62 33.63 -30.22
CA ASP A 253 -30.76 32.44 -29.38
C ASP A 253 -29.58 31.47 -29.51
N SER A 254 -28.61 31.76 -30.39
CA SER A 254 -27.38 30.97 -30.47
C SER A 254 -26.66 30.90 -29.11
N THR A 255 -26.01 29.77 -28.84
CA THR A 255 -25.51 29.42 -27.50
C THR A 255 -24.51 30.43 -26.94
N ASP A 256 -23.63 30.98 -27.77
CA ASP A 256 -22.63 31.97 -27.32
C ASP A 256 -23.26 33.35 -27.09
N ILE A 257 -24.19 33.78 -27.95
CA ILE A 257 -24.93 35.04 -27.77
C ILE A 257 -25.78 35.00 -26.48
N SER A 258 -26.43 33.87 -26.21
CA SER A 258 -27.15 33.62 -24.96
C SER A 258 -26.21 33.68 -23.74
N ASN A 259 -24.98 33.16 -23.84
CA ASN A 259 -24.00 33.21 -22.75
C ASN A 259 -23.55 34.64 -22.45
N VAL A 260 -23.34 35.49 -23.47
CA VAL A 260 -22.97 36.90 -23.26
C VAL A 260 -24.10 37.67 -22.60
N SER A 261 -25.33 37.52 -23.08
CA SER A 261 -26.51 38.15 -22.46
C SER A 261 -26.70 37.72 -21.00
N LYS A 262 -26.53 36.42 -20.70
CA LYS A 262 -26.54 35.94 -19.32
C LYS A 262 -25.42 36.55 -18.47
N ALA A 263 -24.23 36.71 -19.02
CA ALA A 263 -23.12 37.34 -18.32
C ALA A 263 -23.41 38.83 -18.01
N ALA A 264 -24.08 39.54 -18.93
CA ALA A 264 -24.52 40.93 -18.70
C ALA A 264 -25.57 41.01 -17.59
N GLU A 265 -26.59 40.14 -17.63
CA GLU A 265 -27.71 40.15 -16.67
C GLU A 265 -27.31 39.66 -15.26
N GLN A 266 -26.49 38.61 -15.18
CA GLN A 266 -26.20 37.90 -13.94
C GLN A 266 -24.80 38.20 -13.40
N GLY A 267 -23.94 38.87 -14.16
CA GLY A 267 -22.54 39.11 -13.80
C GLY A 267 -22.36 39.80 -12.45
N LEU A 268 -23.27 40.70 -12.05
CA LEU A 268 -23.24 41.34 -10.73
C LEU A 268 -23.45 40.37 -9.56
N GLN A 269 -24.09 39.22 -9.78
CA GLN A 269 -24.31 38.19 -8.77
C GLN A 269 -23.12 37.23 -8.65
N TRP A 270 -22.18 37.28 -9.60
CA TRP A 270 -21.00 36.43 -9.60
C TRP A 270 -19.99 36.89 -8.54
N GLN A 271 -19.08 36.00 -8.16
CA GLN A 271 -18.10 36.30 -7.12
C GLN A 271 -17.07 37.31 -7.65
N ARG A 272 -16.93 38.46 -6.98
CA ARG A 272 -15.82 39.39 -7.24
C ARG A 272 -14.52 38.81 -6.69
N LEU A 273 -13.52 38.69 -7.57
CA LEU A 273 -12.16 38.23 -7.24
C LEU A 273 -11.14 39.32 -7.55
N SER A 274 -10.03 39.31 -6.81
CA SER A 274 -8.89 40.15 -7.16
C SER A 274 -8.27 39.73 -8.50
N THR A 275 -7.55 40.65 -9.15
CA THR A 275 -6.80 40.37 -10.38
C THR A 275 -5.84 39.20 -10.20
N THR A 276 -5.16 39.11 -9.06
CA THR A 276 -4.23 38.01 -8.74
C THR A 276 -4.92 36.67 -8.57
N GLU A 277 -6.05 36.61 -7.87
CA GLU A 277 -6.79 35.36 -7.65
C GLU A 277 -7.40 34.86 -8.96
N CYS A 278 -8.03 35.78 -9.71
CA CYS A 278 -8.67 35.44 -10.96
C CYS A 278 -7.68 34.94 -12.00
N ARG A 279 -6.53 35.62 -12.13
CA ARG A 279 -5.46 35.16 -13.00
C ARG A 279 -4.93 33.80 -12.55
N ALA A 280 -4.72 33.56 -11.25
CA ALA A 280 -4.29 32.26 -10.76
C ALA A 280 -5.28 31.11 -11.06
N LEU A 281 -6.57 31.41 -11.26
CA LEU A 281 -7.60 30.43 -11.63
C LEU A 281 -7.65 30.13 -13.12
N TYR A 282 -7.60 31.17 -13.96
CA TYR A 282 -7.80 31.07 -15.41
C TYR A 282 -6.50 31.08 -16.23
N SER A 283 -5.34 31.34 -15.61
CA SER A 283 -4.03 31.33 -16.28
C SER A 283 -3.63 29.94 -16.73
N GLY A 284 -2.86 29.91 -17.82
CA GLY A 284 -2.51 28.70 -18.54
C GLY A 284 -1.03 28.50 -18.79
N SER A 285 -0.13 29.30 -18.20
CA SER A 285 1.32 29.18 -18.42
C SER A 285 1.74 27.70 -18.41
N ARG A 286 2.57 27.31 -19.40
CA ARG A 286 2.88 25.94 -19.89
C ARG A 286 3.12 24.85 -18.82
N SER A 287 3.31 25.23 -17.56
CA SER A 287 3.59 24.36 -16.42
C SER A 287 2.57 24.39 -15.26
N ASN A 288 1.51 25.22 -15.28
CA ASN A 288 0.75 25.55 -14.06
C ASN A 288 -0.79 25.60 -14.17
N CYS A 289 -1.40 25.26 -15.31
CA CYS A 289 -2.86 25.27 -15.37
C CYS A 289 -3.44 24.10 -14.54
N LYS A 290 -4.53 24.36 -13.82
CA LYS A 290 -5.08 23.42 -12.82
C LYS A 290 -6.42 22.83 -13.22
N GLY A 291 -7.04 23.31 -14.28
CA GLY A 291 -8.45 23.06 -14.55
C GLY A 291 -9.35 23.75 -13.52
N LEU A 292 -10.56 24.05 -13.96
CA LEU A 292 -11.53 24.80 -13.21
C LEU A 292 -12.38 23.86 -12.34
N ARG A 293 -12.38 24.14 -11.04
CA ARG A 293 -13.26 23.50 -10.07
C ARG A 293 -14.43 24.41 -9.78
N GLU A 294 -14.15 25.46 -9.00
CA GLU A 294 -15.07 26.34 -8.28
C GLU A 294 -15.87 27.27 -9.18
N TYR A 295 -15.24 27.76 -10.24
CA TYR A 295 -15.80 28.76 -11.12
C TYR A 295 -15.89 28.20 -12.54
N ARG A 296 -16.85 28.70 -13.30
CA ARG A 296 -16.97 28.41 -14.73
C ARG A 296 -16.59 29.65 -15.52
N ASN A 297 -17.53 30.52 -15.81
CA ASN A 297 -17.32 31.68 -16.67
C ASN A 297 -16.70 32.85 -15.89
N ALA A 298 -16.02 33.75 -16.61
CA ALA A 298 -15.43 34.94 -16.01
C ALA A 298 -15.65 36.19 -16.88
N ILE A 299 -15.93 37.31 -16.21
CA ILE A 299 -15.93 38.65 -16.80
C ILE A 299 -14.72 39.40 -16.24
N LEU A 300 -13.76 39.74 -17.11
CA LEU A 300 -12.67 40.65 -16.81
C LEU A 300 -13.19 42.08 -16.93
N VAL A 301 -13.30 42.77 -15.80
CA VAL A 301 -13.83 44.13 -15.75
C VAL A 301 -12.68 45.11 -15.95
N CYS A 302 -12.69 45.78 -17.10
CA CYS A 302 -11.70 46.79 -17.45
C CYS A 302 -12.15 48.20 -17.04
N LYS A 303 -11.16 49.06 -16.74
CA LYS A 303 -11.42 50.48 -16.46
C LYS A 303 -11.86 51.21 -17.73
N GLY A 304 -12.75 52.19 -17.57
CA GLY A 304 -13.25 53.05 -18.65
C GLY A 304 -14.75 52.92 -18.90
N SER A 305 -15.25 53.67 -19.87
CA SER A 305 -16.68 53.76 -20.20
C SER A 305 -17.11 52.93 -21.41
N GLY A 306 -16.18 52.26 -22.09
CA GLY A 306 -16.41 51.49 -23.32
C GLY A 306 -15.63 52.07 -24.48
N TRP A 307 -16.05 51.76 -25.70
CA TRP A 307 -15.42 52.23 -26.94
C TRP A 307 -16.48 52.50 -28.01
N LYS A 308 -16.17 53.38 -28.97
CA LYS A 308 -17.00 53.57 -30.17
C LYS A 308 -16.31 52.97 -31.39
N ARG A 309 -17.09 52.42 -32.31
CA ARG A 309 -16.53 51.82 -33.54
C ARG A 309 -15.78 52.85 -34.39
N SER A 310 -16.26 54.09 -34.49
CA SER A 310 -15.61 55.18 -35.23
C SER A 310 -14.26 55.63 -34.65
N GLU A 311 -14.02 55.37 -33.36
CA GLU A 311 -12.76 55.67 -32.68
C GLU A 311 -11.72 54.57 -32.89
N LEU A 312 -12.17 53.31 -32.99
CA LEU A 312 -11.31 52.14 -33.11
C LEU A 312 -11.00 51.76 -34.58
N TRP A 313 -12.01 51.85 -35.45
CA TRP A 313 -11.96 51.37 -36.83
C TRP A 313 -12.17 52.49 -37.85
N ASN A 314 -11.30 52.54 -38.85
CA ASN A 314 -11.44 53.33 -40.08
C ASN A 314 -11.96 52.43 -41.21
N LEU A 315 -13.29 52.28 -41.28
CA LEU A 315 -13.95 51.43 -42.28
C LEU A 315 -14.35 52.24 -43.52
N SER A 316 -14.28 51.61 -44.70
CA SER A 316 -14.91 52.13 -45.94
C SER A 316 -16.43 52.35 -45.79
N ASN A 317 -17.03 53.11 -46.71
CA ASN A 317 -18.48 53.37 -46.70
C ASN A 317 -19.32 52.08 -46.79
N SER A 318 -18.92 51.12 -47.62
CA SER A 318 -19.60 49.83 -47.74
C SER A 318 -19.48 48.98 -46.47
N ALA A 319 -18.30 48.97 -45.82
CA ALA A 319 -18.11 48.32 -44.53
C ALA A 319 -18.88 49.02 -43.38
N ASN A 320 -18.93 50.36 -43.38
CA ASN A 320 -19.73 51.11 -42.41
C ASN A 320 -21.21 50.77 -42.54
N ALA A 321 -21.75 50.80 -43.77
CA ALA A 321 -23.14 50.47 -44.03
C ALA A 321 -23.49 49.03 -43.62
N LEU A 322 -22.53 48.10 -43.80
CA LEU A 322 -22.67 46.73 -43.34
C LEU A 322 -22.77 46.68 -41.81
N TRP A 323 -21.82 47.27 -41.07
CA TRP A 323 -21.72 47.14 -39.61
C TRP A 323 -22.69 48.01 -38.80
N GLU A 324 -23.20 49.11 -39.35
CA GLU A 324 -24.08 50.05 -38.63
C GLU A 324 -25.27 49.39 -37.89
N PRO A 325 -26.02 48.43 -38.47
CA PRO A 325 -27.12 47.78 -37.76
C PRO A 325 -26.69 46.75 -36.68
N VAL A 326 -25.41 46.38 -36.61
CA VAL A 326 -24.90 45.38 -35.65
C VAL A 326 -24.05 46.03 -34.57
N VAL A 327 -23.06 46.85 -34.95
CA VAL A 327 -22.23 47.66 -34.06
C VAL A 327 -22.26 49.10 -34.59
N PRO A 328 -23.15 49.97 -34.06
CA PRO A 328 -23.29 51.33 -34.56
C PRO A 328 -21.99 52.14 -34.46
N SER A 329 -21.79 53.08 -35.39
CA SER A 329 -20.54 53.85 -35.50
C SER A 329 -20.21 54.67 -34.26
N ASN A 330 -21.22 55.34 -33.68
CA ASN A 330 -21.06 56.36 -32.65
C ASN A 330 -21.70 56.01 -31.30
N GLU A 331 -22.26 54.82 -31.18
CA GLU A 331 -22.76 54.31 -29.90
C GLU A 331 -21.62 53.69 -29.08
N ILE A 332 -21.70 53.83 -27.77
CA ILE A 332 -20.70 53.27 -26.86
C ILE A 332 -21.01 51.79 -26.68
N ASN A 333 -20.02 50.95 -26.98
CA ASN A 333 -20.07 49.53 -26.70
C ASN A 333 -19.31 49.23 -25.40
N THR A 334 -20.00 48.63 -24.44
CA THR A 334 -19.41 48.25 -23.15
C THR A 334 -18.70 46.89 -23.20
N LEU A 335 -18.95 46.09 -24.25
CA LEU A 335 -18.34 44.79 -24.50
C LEU A 335 -17.11 44.93 -25.40
N TRP A 336 -15.96 44.43 -24.94
CA TRP A 336 -14.75 44.34 -25.75
C TRP A 336 -14.64 42.99 -26.45
N LEU A 337 -14.66 41.89 -25.69
CA LEU A 337 -14.53 40.53 -26.20
C LEU A 337 -15.47 39.60 -25.46
N SER A 338 -16.00 38.58 -26.13
CA SER A 338 -16.55 37.42 -25.45
C SER A 338 -16.27 36.18 -26.28
N THR A 339 -15.59 35.18 -25.70
CA THR A 339 -15.15 33.99 -26.42
C THR A 339 -15.19 32.76 -25.53
N PRO A 340 -15.58 31.58 -26.05
CA PRO A 340 -15.39 30.33 -25.34
C PRO A 340 -13.89 30.01 -25.26
N CYS A 341 -13.50 29.43 -24.14
CA CYS A 341 -12.13 29.08 -23.83
C CYS A 341 -12.07 27.64 -23.34
N THR A 342 -10.96 26.99 -23.65
CA THR A 342 -10.68 25.63 -23.24
C THR A 342 -9.31 25.56 -22.60
N MET A 343 -9.27 25.01 -21.39
CA MET A 343 -8.07 24.67 -20.64
C MET A 343 -7.98 23.14 -20.54
N LYS A 344 -6.94 22.55 -21.13
CA LYS A 344 -6.76 21.10 -21.16
C LYS A 344 -5.41 20.66 -20.61
N GLY A 345 -5.43 19.61 -19.79
CA GLY A 345 -4.25 18.80 -19.50
C GLY A 345 -4.09 17.71 -20.55
N ILE A 346 -2.97 17.73 -21.28
CA ILE A 346 -2.66 16.79 -22.36
C ILE A 346 -1.33 16.06 -22.08
N ILE A 347 -1.05 15.00 -22.84
CA ILE A 347 0.24 14.30 -22.80
C ILE A 347 0.81 14.30 -24.22
N VAL A 348 1.94 14.98 -24.40
CA VAL A 348 2.67 15.07 -25.68
C VAL A 348 4.00 14.34 -25.52
N GLU A 349 4.23 13.29 -26.31
CA GLU A 349 5.47 12.49 -26.26
C GLU A 349 5.82 11.99 -24.84
N SER A 350 4.81 11.58 -24.06
CA SER A 350 4.95 11.16 -22.65
C SER A 350 5.30 12.27 -21.66
N ASN A 351 5.32 13.54 -22.10
CA ASN A 351 5.42 14.69 -21.23
C ASN A 351 4.04 15.32 -21.02
N PRO A 352 3.56 15.42 -19.78
CA PRO A 352 2.33 16.12 -19.49
C PRO A 352 2.50 17.62 -19.78
N GLN A 353 1.54 18.21 -20.47
CA GLN A 353 1.50 19.62 -20.81
C GLN A 353 0.12 20.19 -20.50
N CYS A 354 0.04 21.52 -20.53
CA CYS A 354 -1.23 22.22 -20.51
C CYS A 354 -1.39 23.07 -21.77
N GLU A 355 -2.60 23.05 -22.32
CA GLU A 355 -3.08 23.97 -23.33
C GLU A 355 -4.17 24.86 -22.73
N ASN A 356 -4.10 26.17 -22.99
CA ASN A 356 -5.16 27.11 -22.64
C ASN A 356 -5.38 28.06 -23.82
N THR A 357 -6.52 27.94 -24.49
CA THR A 357 -6.82 28.71 -25.70
C THR A 357 -6.98 30.21 -25.43
N CYS A 358 -7.22 30.60 -24.17
CA CYS A 358 -7.27 31.99 -23.72
C CYS A 358 -6.03 32.42 -22.91
N GLY A 359 -4.95 31.64 -22.95
CA GLY A 359 -3.69 31.93 -22.26
C GLY A 359 -3.11 33.31 -22.61
N GLY A 360 -3.13 33.69 -23.89
CA GLY A 360 -2.65 35.00 -24.35
C GLY A 360 -3.39 36.20 -23.72
N ILE A 361 -4.68 36.04 -23.37
CA ILE A 361 -5.47 37.08 -22.70
C ILE A 361 -5.16 37.13 -21.21
N VAL A 362 -5.12 35.95 -20.57
CA VAL A 362 -5.03 35.85 -19.11
C VAL A 362 -3.59 36.00 -18.60
N ASP A 363 -2.59 35.66 -19.41
CA ASP A 363 -1.18 35.67 -18.99
C ASP A 363 -0.45 37.00 -19.27
N THR A 364 -1.09 37.97 -19.94
CA THR A 364 -0.47 39.27 -20.27
C THR A 364 -0.35 40.19 -19.03
N LEU A 365 0.84 40.76 -18.83
CA LEU A 365 1.15 41.74 -17.79
C LEU A 365 1.83 42.98 -18.38
N SER A 366 1.59 44.13 -17.73
CA SER A 366 2.42 45.33 -17.92
C SER A 366 3.79 45.19 -17.23
N SER A 367 4.74 46.03 -17.63
CA SER A 367 6.07 46.13 -17.00
C SER A 367 6.02 46.53 -15.51
N SER A 368 4.95 47.18 -15.08
CA SER A 368 4.68 47.58 -13.70
C SER A 368 3.92 46.52 -12.88
N GLY A 369 3.60 45.37 -13.47
CA GLY A 369 2.94 44.25 -12.79
C GLY A 369 1.41 44.34 -12.72
N HIS A 370 0.79 45.39 -13.30
CA HIS A 370 -0.66 45.49 -13.46
C HIS A 370 -1.15 44.57 -14.60
N TRP A 371 -2.34 43.98 -14.44
CA TRP A 371 -2.98 43.17 -15.47
C TRP A 371 -3.54 44.09 -16.56
N GLN A 372 -2.83 44.15 -17.67
CA GLN A 372 -3.11 45.08 -18.74
C GLN A 372 -3.11 44.31 -20.06
N ILE A 373 -4.20 44.39 -20.80
CA ILE A 373 -4.35 43.74 -22.10
C ILE A 373 -4.11 44.80 -23.15
N ARG A 374 -3.05 44.65 -23.94
CA ARG A 374 -2.77 45.53 -25.08
C ARG A 374 -3.61 45.09 -26.26
N THR A 375 -4.34 46.01 -26.88
CA THR A 375 -5.10 45.77 -28.11
C THR A 375 -4.24 45.76 -29.38
N PHE A 376 -2.93 46.03 -29.22
CA PHE A 376 -1.96 46.14 -30.30
C PHE A 376 -0.56 45.78 -29.78
N ASP A 377 0.10 44.78 -30.39
CA ASP A 377 1.52 44.49 -30.14
C ASP A 377 2.10 43.71 -31.33
N TRP A 378 3.27 44.12 -31.82
CA TRP A 378 4.02 43.47 -32.90
C TRP A 378 5.25 42.76 -32.30
N TYR A 379 5.69 41.66 -32.92
CA TYR A 379 6.86 40.90 -32.45
C TYR A 379 8.18 41.55 -32.92
N GLU A 380 9.04 41.94 -31.99
CA GLU A 380 10.48 42.08 -32.24
C GLU A 380 11.18 40.80 -31.78
N THR A 381 11.89 40.16 -32.71
CA THR A 381 12.55 38.86 -32.56
C THR A 381 13.73 38.92 -31.57
N SER A 382 13.49 38.63 -30.29
CA SER A 382 14.51 38.01 -29.43
C SER A 382 13.89 37.24 -28.26
N SER A 383 14.09 35.92 -28.26
CA SER A 383 13.69 34.96 -27.21
C SER A 383 12.18 34.88 -26.87
N THR A 384 11.43 34.20 -27.74
CA THR A 384 10.17 33.46 -27.49
C THR A 384 9.18 33.97 -26.43
N PRO A 385 8.12 34.68 -26.83
CA PRO A 385 6.79 34.58 -26.24
C PRO A 385 5.90 33.68 -27.11
N GLU A 386 5.41 32.57 -26.57
CA GLU A 386 4.69 31.49 -27.28
C GLU A 386 3.17 31.72 -27.49
N PHE A 387 2.64 32.93 -27.31
CA PHE A 387 1.25 33.26 -27.67
C PHE A 387 1.16 34.64 -28.32
N PRO A 388 0.42 34.80 -29.44
CA PRO A 388 0.24 36.11 -30.07
C PRO A 388 -0.47 37.07 -29.11
N PRO A 389 -0.06 38.35 -29.06
CA PRO A 389 -0.75 39.40 -28.33
C PRO A 389 -2.20 39.58 -28.83
N VAL A 390 -3.04 40.25 -28.03
CA VAL A 390 -4.43 40.57 -28.42
C VAL A 390 -4.47 41.64 -29.50
N GLY A 391 -4.05 41.29 -30.71
CA GLY A 391 -4.14 42.14 -31.89
C GLY A 391 -5.56 42.14 -32.45
N TRP A 392 -6.26 43.26 -32.30
CA TRP A 392 -7.53 43.49 -32.99
C TRP A 392 -7.29 43.92 -34.45
N ASN A 393 -6.03 44.14 -34.83
CA ASN A 393 -5.58 44.45 -36.17
C ASN A 393 -4.96 43.20 -36.83
N PHE A 394 -5.43 42.86 -38.04
CA PHE A 394 -5.01 41.66 -38.78
C PHE A 394 -4.18 41.98 -40.03
N THR A 395 -3.70 43.22 -40.19
CA THR A 395 -3.04 43.67 -41.42
C THR A 395 -1.56 43.27 -41.56
N ASP A 396 -0.90 42.78 -40.50
CA ASP A 396 0.56 42.62 -40.49
C ASP A 396 1.02 41.28 -39.89
N LEU A 397 1.02 40.23 -40.71
CA LEU A 397 1.77 38.98 -40.46
C LEU A 397 3.16 39.03 -41.13
N PRO A 398 4.17 38.28 -40.66
CA PRO A 398 5.58 38.58 -40.93
C PRO A 398 6.01 38.38 -42.39
N SER A 399 6.90 39.26 -42.83
CA SER A 399 7.42 39.48 -44.19
C SER A 399 8.24 38.35 -44.86
N TRP A 400 8.25 37.12 -44.33
CA TRP A 400 8.95 36.01 -44.97
C TRP A 400 8.08 35.25 -45.98
N SER A 401 6.77 35.49 -46.01
CA SER A 401 5.97 35.27 -47.22
C SER A 401 6.12 36.50 -48.11
N MET A 402 6.64 36.30 -49.32
CA MET A 402 7.06 37.40 -50.19
C MET A 402 5.90 38.34 -50.54
N THR A 403 6.10 39.63 -50.25
CA THR A 403 5.34 40.84 -50.64
C THR A 403 3.95 41.05 -49.99
N PRO A 404 3.77 42.11 -49.18
CA PRO A 404 2.44 42.52 -48.73
C PRO A 404 1.80 43.45 -49.78
N ARG A 405 0.75 42.97 -50.48
CA ARG A 405 -0.25 43.83 -51.11
C ARG A 405 -1.55 43.75 -50.32
N TRP A 406 -1.57 44.34 -49.13
CA TRP A 406 -2.81 44.56 -48.39
C TRP A 406 -3.44 45.90 -48.79
N ASN A 407 -3.93 45.99 -50.03
CA ASN A 407 -5.11 46.81 -50.28
C ASN A 407 -6.31 45.94 -49.91
N SER A 408 -6.62 45.90 -48.61
CA SER A 408 -7.96 45.73 -48.04
C SER A 408 -9.08 45.31 -49.02
N THR A 409 -9.25 44.01 -49.26
CA THR A 409 -10.41 43.47 -49.99
C THR A 409 -10.85 42.15 -49.37
N LEU A 410 -11.63 42.24 -48.29
CA LEU A 410 -12.33 41.09 -47.70
C LEU A 410 -13.81 41.21 -48.05
N TYR A 411 -14.13 40.74 -49.26
CA TYR A 411 -15.43 40.54 -49.94
C TYR A 411 -15.43 41.17 -51.34
N ALA A 412 -15.43 40.31 -52.36
CA ALA A 412 -16.01 40.63 -53.66
C ALA A 412 -17.39 39.95 -53.71
N ALA A 413 -18.46 40.71 -53.49
CA ALA A 413 -19.76 40.30 -54.02
C ALA A 413 -19.74 40.55 -55.55
N PRO A 414 -20.33 39.67 -56.38
CA PRO A 414 -20.31 39.86 -57.81
C PRO A 414 -21.27 40.99 -58.20
N GLY A 415 -20.72 42.15 -58.54
CA GLY A 415 -21.47 43.28 -59.09
C GLY A 415 -21.07 44.64 -58.52
N ASN A 416 -19.96 45.18 -59.03
CA ASN A 416 -19.49 46.57 -59.05
C ASN A 416 -19.59 47.50 -57.81
N GLU A 417 -18.39 48.00 -57.49
CA GLU A 417 -18.01 49.23 -56.75
C GLU A 417 -17.95 49.18 -55.21
N SER A 418 -16.71 49.29 -54.71
CA SER A 418 -16.23 49.43 -53.31
C SER A 418 -16.16 48.16 -52.45
N THR A 419 -15.12 47.36 -52.69
CA THR A 419 -14.65 46.33 -51.75
C THR A 419 -14.46 46.93 -50.35
N PRO A 420 -15.07 46.35 -49.29
CA PRO A 420 -14.99 46.89 -47.95
C PRO A 420 -13.54 46.86 -47.45
N THR A 421 -12.99 48.04 -47.17
CA THR A 421 -11.67 48.21 -46.59
C THR A 421 -11.76 48.36 -45.08
N PHE A 422 -10.89 47.63 -44.36
CA PHE A 422 -10.77 47.67 -42.89
C PHE A 422 -9.41 48.29 -42.56
N GLY A 423 -9.41 49.49 -41.97
CA GLY A 423 -8.22 50.07 -41.34
C GLY A 423 -8.40 50.14 -39.83
N TYR A 424 -7.43 49.69 -39.05
CA TYR A 424 -7.39 49.93 -37.60
C TYR A 424 -6.77 51.31 -37.35
N ARG A 425 -7.37 52.15 -36.50
CA ARG A 425 -6.73 53.42 -36.12
C ARG A 425 -5.63 53.11 -35.11
N ASP A 426 -4.42 53.57 -35.37
CA ASP A 426 -3.15 53.29 -34.65
C ASP A 426 -3.11 53.92 -33.23
N SER A 427 -4.15 53.68 -32.44
CA SER A 427 -4.25 54.02 -31.03
C SER A 427 -4.33 52.70 -30.26
N SER A 428 -3.19 52.21 -29.78
CA SER A 428 -3.13 51.05 -28.90
C SER A 428 -3.94 51.34 -27.63
N TYR A 429 -5.11 50.73 -27.49
CA TYR A 429 -5.87 50.77 -26.25
C TYR A 429 -5.20 49.81 -25.27
N ASN A 430 -4.88 50.32 -24.08
CA ASN A 430 -4.40 49.49 -22.99
C ASN A 430 -5.55 49.25 -22.02
N LEU A 431 -6.15 48.07 -22.09
CA LEU A 431 -7.24 47.68 -21.20
C LEU A 431 -6.67 47.27 -19.85
N GLU A 432 -6.73 48.17 -18.87
CA GLU A 432 -6.35 47.86 -17.50
C GLU A 432 -7.51 47.13 -16.79
N ILE A 433 -7.26 45.90 -16.33
CA ILE A 433 -8.24 45.08 -15.62
C ILE A 433 -8.23 45.45 -14.14
N ASP A 434 -9.40 45.83 -13.61
CA ASP A 434 -9.54 46.26 -12.21
C ASP A 434 -9.87 45.08 -11.29
N TYR A 435 -10.74 44.17 -11.74
CA TYR A 435 -11.12 42.93 -11.05
C TYR A 435 -11.78 41.96 -12.03
N CYS A 436 -12.13 40.77 -11.55
CA CYS A 436 -12.99 39.88 -12.32
C CYS A 436 -14.21 39.42 -11.53
N LEU A 437 -15.27 39.12 -12.26
CA LEU A 437 -16.48 38.48 -11.76
C LEU A 437 -16.45 37.03 -12.25
N ALA A 438 -16.42 36.07 -11.33
CA ALA A 438 -16.33 34.66 -11.64
C ALA A 438 -17.62 33.94 -11.25
N GLU A 439 -18.25 33.28 -12.23
CA GLU A 439 -19.51 32.55 -12.05
C GLU A 439 -19.29 31.32 -11.15
N PRO A 440 -19.89 31.29 -9.95
CA PRO A 440 -19.76 30.14 -9.06
C PRO A 440 -20.43 28.91 -9.68
N ARG A 441 -19.77 27.76 -9.59
CA ARG A 441 -20.32 26.48 -10.03
C ARG A 441 -20.92 25.71 -8.85
N ASP A 442 -22.13 25.17 -9.02
CA ASP A 442 -22.67 24.21 -8.04
C ASP A 442 -21.92 22.88 -8.15
N LEU A 443 -20.99 22.66 -7.21
CA LEU A 443 -20.14 21.46 -7.12
C LEU A 443 -20.56 20.54 -5.98
N SER A 444 -21.74 20.74 -5.39
CA SER A 444 -22.22 19.95 -4.24
C SER A 444 -22.24 18.44 -4.51
N SER A 445 -22.28 18.03 -5.79
CA SER A 445 -22.22 16.64 -6.26
C SER A 445 -20.94 16.26 -7.01
N ALA A 446 -19.96 17.16 -7.16
CA ALA A 446 -18.83 17.01 -8.08
C ALA A 446 -17.63 16.27 -7.46
N CYS A 447 -17.09 16.72 -6.33
CA CYS A 447 -16.04 15.96 -5.63
C CYS A 447 -16.66 14.92 -4.69
N GLY A 448 -15.98 13.78 -4.51
CA GLY A 448 -16.50 12.74 -3.63
C GLY A 448 -15.61 11.54 -3.43
N VAL A 449 -16.10 10.58 -2.67
CA VAL A 449 -15.47 9.28 -2.47
C VAL A 449 -16.36 8.21 -3.09
N ALA A 450 -15.73 7.32 -3.87
CA ALA A 450 -16.39 6.24 -4.56
C ALA A 450 -15.89 4.87 -4.09
N LEU A 451 -16.76 3.88 -4.20
CA LEU A 451 -16.49 2.47 -3.93
C LEU A 451 -16.59 1.67 -5.23
N SER A 452 -15.50 1.00 -5.60
CA SER A 452 -15.48 -0.01 -6.66
C SER A 452 -16.00 -1.35 -6.13
N LYS A 453 -17.22 -1.71 -6.52
CA LYS A 453 -17.84 -2.99 -6.16
C LYS A 453 -17.11 -4.19 -6.75
N PRO A 454 -16.59 -4.19 -8.00
CA PRO A 454 -15.82 -5.32 -8.51
C PRO A 454 -14.54 -5.60 -7.71
N LEU A 455 -13.82 -4.54 -7.33
CA LEU A 455 -12.61 -4.67 -6.51
C LEU A 455 -12.94 -5.15 -5.09
N LEU A 456 -13.99 -4.61 -4.47
CA LEU A 456 -14.45 -5.07 -3.16
C LEU A 456 -14.94 -6.53 -3.20
N LEU A 457 -15.66 -6.93 -4.26
CA LEU A 457 -16.10 -8.31 -4.48
C LEU A 457 -14.92 -9.27 -4.54
N ALA A 458 -13.86 -8.93 -5.29
CA ALA A 458 -12.64 -9.75 -5.34
C ALA A 458 -12.01 -9.95 -3.96
N VAL A 459 -12.01 -8.91 -3.11
CA VAL A 459 -11.55 -9.01 -1.71
C VAL A 459 -12.49 -9.88 -0.88
N VAL A 460 -13.81 -9.68 -0.97
CA VAL A 460 -14.80 -10.48 -0.22
C VAL A 460 -14.70 -11.96 -0.56
N VAL A 461 -14.58 -12.31 -1.85
CA VAL A 461 -14.39 -13.70 -2.31
C VAL A 461 -13.08 -14.27 -1.76
N SER A 462 -11.99 -13.51 -1.83
CA SER A 462 -10.70 -13.89 -1.24
C SER A 462 -10.80 -14.20 0.26
N VAL A 463 -11.49 -13.36 1.02
CA VAL A 463 -11.69 -13.56 2.46
C VAL A 463 -12.55 -14.79 2.74
N LEU A 464 -13.61 -15.04 1.95
CA LEU A 464 -14.42 -16.25 2.07
C LEU A 464 -13.59 -17.52 1.85
N ILE A 465 -12.78 -17.54 0.80
CA ILE A 465 -11.86 -18.65 0.50
C ILE A 465 -10.91 -18.89 1.68
N LYS A 466 -10.37 -17.83 2.30
CA LYS A 466 -9.53 -17.93 3.49
C LYS A 466 -10.25 -18.56 4.67
N ILE A 467 -11.47 -18.10 4.97
CA ILE A 467 -12.28 -18.63 6.08
C ILE A 467 -12.52 -20.12 5.87
N ILE A 468 -12.96 -20.52 4.67
CA ILE A 468 -13.18 -21.94 4.33
C ILE A 468 -11.88 -22.73 4.50
N ALA A 469 -10.76 -22.24 3.95
CA ALA A 469 -9.46 -22.91 4.06
C ALA A 469 -9.00 -23.05 5.53
N CYS A 470 -9.27 -22.06 6.38
CA CYS A 470 -8.95 -22.11 7.80
C CYS A 470 -9.83 -23.12 8.56
N ILE A 471 -11.13 -23.17 8.26
CA ILE A 471 -12.06 -24.16 8.82
C ILE A 471 -11.64 -25.57 8.42
N VAL A 472 -11.38 -25.79 7.12
CA VAL A 472 -10.85 -27.05 6.58
C VAL A 472 -9.54 -27.43 7.28
N THR A 473 -8.64 -26.47 7.51
CA THR A 473 -7.39 -26.72 8.25
C THR A 473 -7.65 -27.22 9.66
N ILE A 474 -8.58 -26.64 10.42
CA ILE A 474 -8.87 -27.12 11.79
C ILE A 474 -9.44 -28.54 11.78
N HIS A 475 -10.33 -28.86 10.83
CA HIS A 475 -11.01 -30.15 10.79
C HIS A 475 -10.15 -31.30 10.28
N PHE A 476 -9.32 -31.05 9.28
CA PHE A 476 -8.53 -32.11 8.61
C PHE A 476 -7.07 -32.18 9.07
N LEU A 477 -6.54 -31.13 9.72
CA LEU A 477 -5.23 -31.24 10.32
C LEU A 477 -5.34 -32.13 11.57
N GLY A 478 -4.63 -33.26 11.53
CA GLY A 478 -4.71 -34.34 12.50
C GLY A 478 -4.52 -33.94 13.96
N SER A 479 -4.73 -34.88 14.88
CA SER A 479 -4.62 -34.62 16.33
C SER A 479 -3.20 -34.28 16.78
N GLU A 480 -2.18 -34.55 15.97
CA GLU A 480 -0.78 -34.27 16.31
C GLU A 480 -0.47 -32.77 16.37
N GLU A 481 0.27 -32.40 17.41
CA GLU A 481 0.67 -31.02 17.65
C GLU A 481 1.81 -30.63 16.69
N PRO A 482 1.68 -29.51 15.96
CA PRO A 482 2.73 -29.01 15.08
C PRO A 482 3.90 -28.45 15.89
N LEU A 483 5.13 -28.71 15.42
CA LEU A 483 6.36 -28.18 16.01
C LEU A 483 6.62 -26.76 15.47
N VAL A 484 5.93 -25.77 16.03
CA VAL A 484 5.96 -24.38 15.53
C VAL A 484 7.22 -23.63 15.96
N THR A 485 7.69 -23.89 17.17
CA THR A 485 8.82 -23.22 17.81
C THR A 485 9.98 -24.18 18.06
N PRO A 486 11.21 -23.66 18.24
CA PRO A 486 12.33 -24.49 18.66
C PRO A 486 12.09 -25.22 19.99
N GLY A 487 11.35 -24.61 20.91
CA GLY A 487 10.99 -25.25 22.18
C GLY A 487 10.03 -26.42 21.99
N ASP A 488 9.07 -26.34 21.05
CA ASP A 488 8.20 -27.47 20.71
C ASP A 488 9.03 -28.67 20.25
N ALA A 489 10.06 -28.42 19.42
CA ALA A 489 10.97 -29.46 18.97
C ALA A 489 11.81 -30.05 20.11
N ILE A 490 12.39 -29.21 20.97
CA ILE A 490 13.19 -29.67 22.12
C ILE A 490 12.33 -30.54 23.04
N ALA A 491 11.12 -30.07 23.40
CA ALA A 491 10.20 -30.83 24.23
C ALA A 491 9.82 -32.17 23.58
N SER A 492 9.49 -32.17 22.29
CA SER A 492 9.14 -33.38 21.55
C SER A 492 10.28 -34.40 21.48
N PHE A 493 11.50 -33.94 21.18
CA PHE A 493 12.67 -34.81 21.06
C PHE A 493 13.17 -35.37 22.40
N ILE A 494 13.05 -34.60 23.48
CA ILE A 494 13.36 -35.07 24.83
C ILE A 494 12.31 -36.10 25.29
N SER A 495 11.02 -35.81 25.12
CA SER A 495 9.97 -36.72 25.59
C SER A 495 9.90 -38.01 24.77
N LYS A 496 10.20 -37.96 23.47
CA LYS A 496 10.23 -39.11 22.57
C LYS A 496 11.51 -39.08 21.74
N ALA A 497 12.47 -39.93 22.07
CA ALA A 497 13.71 -40.08 21.31
C ALA A 497 13.46 -40.62 19.89
N ASP A 498 14.39 -40.35 18.97
CA ASP A 498 14.28 -40.73 17.58
C ASP A 498 15.00 -42.07 17.31
N VAL A 499 14.24 -43.08 16.87
CA VAL A 499 14.68 -44.48 16.77
C VAL A 499 15.94 -44.66 15.91
N LYS A 500 16.07 -43.88 14.82
CA LYS A 500 17.20 -44.03 13.89
C LYS A 500 18.44 -43.28 14.38
N ILE A 501 18.23 -42.21 15.13
CA ILE A 501 19.30 -41.44 15.75
C ILE A 501 19.82 -42.24 16.95
N ASP A 502 18.98 -42.93 17.73
CA ASP A 502 19.35 -43.72 18.93
C ASP A 502 20.33 -44.89 18.72
N GLN A 503 20.77 -45.17 17.49
CA GLN A 503 21.89 -46.08 17.24
C GLN A 503 23.24 -45.46 17.67
N PRO A 504 24.16 -46.22 18.30
CA PRO A 504 25.51 -45.75 18.63
C PRO A 504 26.22 -45.27 17.36
N GLY A 505 26.70 -44.03 17.34
CA GLY A 505 27.45 -43.46 16.20
C GLY A 505 26.80 -42.31 15.43
N PHE A 506 25.70 -41.71 15.92
CA PHE A 506 25.19 -40.42 15.40
C PHE A 506 25.53 -39.29 16.36
N SER A 507 26.81 -38.90 16.40
CA SER A 507 27.40 -38.35 17.62
C SER A 507 28.10 -36.99 17.52
N ASN A 508 27.71 -36.11 16.58
CA ASN A 508 27.97 -34.68 16.82
C ASN A 508 27.16 -33.71 15.94
N PRO A 509 26.48 -32.72 16.55
CA PRO A 509 26.00 -31.54 15.82
C PRO A 509 27.10 -30.64 15.21
N SER A 510 28.34 -30.74 15.68
CA SER A 510 29.45 -29.86 15.27
C SER A 510 29.98 -30.13 13.86
N MET A 511 29.67 -31.29 13.26
CA MET A 511 30.18 -31.68 11.93
C MET A 511 29.41 -31.06 10.75
N PHE A 512 28.29 -30.38 11.00
CA PHE A 512 27.42 -29.83 9.94
C PHE A 512 27.98 -28.59 9.20
N ALA A 513 29.21 -28.15 9.51
CA ALA A 513 29.79 -26.93 8.94
C ALA A 513 30.79 -27.12 7.79
N LYS A 514 31.35 -28.32 7.54
CA LYS A 514 32.39 -28.49 6.50
C LYS A 514 32.45 -29.90 5.87
N VAL A 515 31.45 -30.29 5.08
CA VAL A 515 31.71 -31.30 4.02
C VAL A 515 32.12 -30.52 2.77
N LYS A 516 33.44 -30.40 2.56
CA LYS A 516 34.01 -29.86 1.31
C LYS A 516 33.49 -30.73 0.16
N LYS A 517 32.89 -30.05 -0.83
CA LYS A 517 32.50 -30.59 -2.14
C LYS A 517 33.49 -31.63 -2.65
N ARG A 518 33.17 -32.92 -2.53
CA ARG A 518 33.63 -33.92 -3.50
C ARG A 518 32.56 -35.00 -3.65
N LYS A 519 32.05 -35.05 -4.90
CA LYS A 519 31.09 -35.97 -5.51
C LYS A 519 29.62 -35.83 -5.10
N LYS A 520 28.79 -35.63 -6.14
CA LYS A 520 27.33 -35.73 -6.12
C LYS A 520 26.95 -37.17 -5.75
N SER A 521 26.75 -37.41 -4.46
CA SER A 521 25.83 -38.42 -3.98
C SER A 521 25.09 -37.79 -2.81
N TYR A 522 23.80 -38.08 -2.69
CA TYR A 522 23.03 -37.68 -1.51
C TYR A 522 23.75 -38.28 -0.31
N VAL A 523 24.47 -37.46 0.46
CA VAL A 523 25.23 -37.91 1.63
C VAL A 523 24.20 -38.39 2.64
N ALA A 524 23.97 -39.71 2.65
CA ALA A 524 23.40 -40.39 3.79
C ALA A 524 24.22 -39.95 5.00
N TYR A 525 23.54 -39.49 6.05
CA TYR A 525 24.17 -39.16 7.32
C TYR A 525 24.95 -40.40 7.79
N GLU A 526 26.26 -40.37 7.61
CA GLU A 526 27.16 -41.48 7.90
C GLU A 526 27.45 -41.50 9.41
N HIS A 527 27.71 -42.68 9.96
CA HIS A 527 27.96 -42.93 11.38
C HIS A 527 29.22 -42.17 11.84
N ALA A 528 29.07 -40.91 12.24
CA ALA A 528 30.13 -40.14 12.86
C ALA A 528 30.31 -40.65 14.31
N GLY A 529 31.36 -41.43 14.55
CA GLY A 529 31.81 -41.80 15.90
C GLY A 529 32.18 -40.60 16.76
N PRO A 530 32.60 -40.82 18.03
CA PRO A 530 32.92 -39.76 18.97
C PRO A 530 33.89 -38.75 18.37
N THR A 531 33.68 -37.47 18.66
CA THR A 531 34.47 -36.39 18.05
C THR A 531 35.07 -35.51 19.11
N GLN A 532 36.29 -35.04 18.84
CA GLN A 532 37.00 -34.17 19.74
C GLN A 532 36.32 -32.80 19.83
N TRP A 533 36.07 -32.32 21.05
CA TRP A 533 35.50 -31.02 21.29
C TRP A 533 36.53 -29.91 21.04
N VAL A 534 36.14 -28.96 20.21
CA VAL A 534 36.90 -27.75 19.95
C VAL A 534 35.99 -26.54 20.11
N ASN A 535 36.27 -25.70 21.11
CA ASN A 535 35.51 -24.48 21.31
C ASN A 535 35.84 -23.45 20.23
N THR A 536 34.95 -23.33 19.24
CA THR A 536 35.04 -22.28 18.22
C THR A 536 33.96 -21.22 18.50
N PRO A 537 34.30 -20.06 19.07
CA PRO A 537 33.33 -18.98 19.24
C PRO A 537 32.81 -18.54 17.87
N ARG A 538 31.50 -18.65 17.66
CA ARG A 538 30.87 -18.29 16.38
C ARG A 538 30.01 -17.05 16.52
N LYS A 539 30.05 -16.22 15.48
CA LYS A 539 29.11 -15.09 15.31
C LYS A 539 27.76 -15.61 14.86
N THR A 540 26.70 -14.88 15.19
CA THR A 540 25.33 -15.20 14.76
C THR A 540 25.25 -15.38 13.23
N ALA A 541 26.03 -14.61 12.45
CA ALA A 541 26.11 -14.76 11.00
C ALA A 541 26.39 -16.19 10.50
N ALA A 542 27.11 -17.01 11.29
CA ALA A 542 27.47 -18.38 10.92
C ALA A 542 26.27 -19.36 10.91
N CYS A 543 25.13 -18.99 11.50
CA CYS A 543 23.91 -19.83 11.44
C CYS A 543 23.16 -19.71 10.11
N ILE A 544 23.53 -18.76 9.26
CA ILE A 544 22.85 -18.49 7.99
C ILE A 544 23.80 -18.84 6.85
N SER A 545 23.31 -19.64 5.89
CA SER A 545 24.09 -20.01 4.71
C SER A 545 24.35 -18.79 3.81
N SER A 546 25.49 -18.77 3.11
CA SER A 546 25.82 -17.70 2.17
C SER A 546 24.76 -17.51 1.08
N LYS A 547 24.11 -18.60 0.64
CA LYS A 547 23.01 -18.55 -0.32
C LYS A 547 21.79 -17.81 0.23
N ALA A 548 21.45 -18.02 1.50
CA ALA A 548 20.35 -17.30 2.14
C ALA A 548 20.68 -15.81 2.29
N TRP A 549 21.91 -15.44 2.66
CA TRP A 549 22.35 -14.05 2.67
C TRP A 549 22.22 -13.39 1.29
N ILE A 550 22.78 -14.01 0.25
CA ILE A 550 22.75 -13.47 -1.12
C ILE A 550 21.31 -13.34 -1.60
N SER A 551 20.50 -14.38 -1.45
CA SER A 551 19.11 -14.37 -1.91
C SER A 551 18.26 -13.32 -1.18
N THR A 552 18.39 -13.20 0.15
CA THR A 552 17.68 -12.17 0.90
C THR A 552 18.12 -10.78 0.44
N TYR A 553 19.42 -10.48 0.40
CA TYR A 553 19.90 -9.14 0.02
C TYR A 553 19.68 -8.79 -1.45
N ALA A 554 19.63 -9.79 -2.35
CA ALA A 554 19.22 -9.57 -3.73
C ALA A 554 17.76 -9.09 -3.79
N ILE A 555 16.86 -9.73 -3.04
CA ILE A 555 15.47 -9.27 -2.91
C ILE A 555 15.46 -7.88 -2.26
N LEU A 556 16.10 -7.67 -1.11
CA LEU A 556 16.00 -6.36 -0.43
C LEU A 556 16.60 -5.22 -1.26
N GLY A 557 17.75 -5.45 -1.88
CA GLY A 557 18.50 -4.48 -2.66
C GLY A 557 17.78 -4.07 -3.94
N PHE A 558 17.12 -5.00 -4.64
CA PHE A 558 16.36 -4.68 -5.86
C PHE A 558 15.32 -3.58 -5.60
N GLY A 559 14.54 -3.68 -4.52
CA GLY A 559 13.50 -2.71 -4.18
C GLY A 559 14.07 -1.33 -3.85
N VAL A 560 15.18 -1.28 -3.11
CA VAL A 560 15.85 -0.02 -2.77
C VAL A 560 16.45 0.63 -4.03
N VAL A 561 17.08 -0.16 -4.92
CA VAL A 561 17.62 0.35 -6.19
C VAL A 561 16.52 0.93 -7.08
N VAL A 562 15.38 0.23 -7.19
CA VAL A 562 14.22 0.74 -7.94
C VAL A 562 13.71 2.05 -7.34
N ALA A 563 13.55 2.13 -6.00
CA ALA A 563 13.11 3.36 -5.34
C ALA A 563 14.09 4.52 -5.57
N ILE A 564 15.40 4.28 -5.52
CA ILE A 564 16.43 5.29 -5.82
C ILE A 564 16.35 5.72 -7.29
N ALA A 565 16.20 4.78 -8.23
CA ALA A 565 16.08 5.10 -9.65
C ALA A 565 14.82 5.93 -9.95
N CYS A 566 13.69 5.60 -9.33
CA CYS A 566 12.46 6.39 -9.42
C CYS A 566 12.66 7.80 -8.85
N CYS A 567 13.30 7.93 -7.69
CA CYS A 567 13.62 9.23 -7.09
C CYS A 567 14.51 10.06 -8.01
N ALA A 568 15.59 9.48 -8.54
CA ALA A 568 16.48 10.14 -9.49
C ALA A 568 15.72 10.60 -10.75
N LYS A 569 14.85 9.75 -11.30
CA LYS A 569 14.03 10.10 -12.47
C LYS A 569 13.09 11.27 -12.17
N GLN A 570 12.42 11.26 -11.02
CA GLN A 570 11.54 12.36 -10.60
C GLN A 570 12.31 13.69 -10.44
N LEU A 571 13.53 13.64 -9.88
CA LEU A 571 14.41 14.82 -9.81
C LEU A 571 14.77 15.35 -11.20
N THR A 572 15.13 14.47 -12.14
CA THR A 572 15.43 14.89 -13.53
C THR A 572 14.21 15.42 -14.28
N SER A 573 13.00 15.02 -13.87
CA SER A 573 11.73 15.50 -14.42
C SER A 573 11.18 16.74 -13.70
N SER A 574 11.99 17.40 -12.86
CA SER A 574 11.61 18.62 -12.12
C SER A 574 10.36 18.46 -11.23
N ILE A 575 10.08 17.24 -10.75
CA ILE A 575 8.98 16.99 -9.82
C ILE A 575 9.42 17.45 -8.42
N PRO A 576 8.68 18.37 -7.75
CA PRO A 576 9.10 18.92 -6.47
C PRO A 576 9.10 17.86 -5.37
N LEU A 577 10.03 17.96 -4.41
CA LEU A 577 10.11 17.06 -3.25
C LEU A 577 8.97 17.34 -2.25
N ARG A 578 7.81 16.67 -2.40
CA ARG A 578 6.62 16.93 -1.59
C ARG A 578 5.92 15.63 -1.16
N TRP A 579 5.27 15.68 0.01
CA TRP A 579 4.43 14.58 0.52
C TRP A 579 3.08 14.48 -0.20
N ILE A 580 2.52 15.66 -0.51
CA ILE A 580 1.14 15.81 -0.97
C ILE A 580 0.95 14.88 -2.16
N LYS A 581 0.02 13.90 -2.04
CA LYS A 581 -0.52 13.17 -3.19
C LYS A 581 -0.90 14.24 -4.17
N THR A 582 -0.11 14.35 -5.24
CA THR A 582 -0.07 15.55 -6.07
C THR A 582 -1.48 15.93 -6.44
N ASN A 583 -1.77 17.23 -6.35
CA ASN A 583 -3.05 17.74 -6.81
C ASN A 583 -3.13 17.30 -8.27
N PRO A 584 -4.16 16.56 -8.72
CA PRO A 584 -4.26 16.13 -10.13
C PRO A 584 -4.05 17.30 -11.12
N ALA A 585 -4.26 18.52 -10.65
CA ALA A 585 -3.93 19.81 -11.24
C ALA A 585 -2.49 19.95 -11.78
N GLU A 586 -1.51 19.29 -11.17
CA GLU A 586 -0.10 19.35 -11.57
C GLU A 586 0.15 18.21 -12.55
N SER A 587 -0.12 18.48 -13.83
CA SER A 587 -0.01 17.51 -14.93
C SER A 587 1.33 16.75 -14.91
N ASN A 588 2.43 17.42 -14.55
CA ASN A 588 3.80 16.88 -14.36
C ASN A 588 3.91 15.62 -13.47
N SER A 589 2.92 15.39 -12.61
CA SER A 589 2.90 14.26 -11.68
C SER A 589 1.93 13.14 -12.05
N VAL A 590 1.15 13.35 -13.11
CA VAL A 590 0.15 12.41 -13.61
C VAL A 590 0.73 11.66 -14.80
N LEU A 591 0.99 10.38 -14.62
CA LEU A 591 1.43 9.44 -15.64
C LEU A 591 0.23 8.93 -16.44
N SER A 592 0.44 8.62 -17.71
CA SER A 592 -0.57 8.00 -18.57
C SER A 592 -1.05 6.66 -17.99
N ALA A 593 -2.37 6.43 -17.97
CA ALA A 593 -2.93 5.11 -17.69
C ALA A 593 -2.57 4.10 -18.79
N ILE A 594 -2.63 2.81 -18.46
CA ILE A 594 -2.44 1.73 -19.43
C ILE A 594 -3.61 1.70 -20.43
N ASP A 595 -3.29 1.53 -21.71
CA ASP A 595 -4.26 1.42 -22.81
C ASP A 595 -5.20 0.19 -22.68
N GLY A 596 -6.46 0.36 -23.10
CA GLY A 596 -7.49 -0.70 -23.14
C GLY A 596 -8.82 -0.35 -22.46
N GLY A 597 -9.88 -1.10 -22.77
CA GLY A 597 -11.24 -0.90 -22.23
C GLY A 597 -11.43 -1.19 -20.74
N VAL A 598 -10.34 -1.40 -20.00
CA VAL A 598 -10.28 -1.65 -18.54
C VAL A 598 -9.16 -0.82 -17.89
N ALA A 599 -8.98 0.43 -18.36
CA ALA A 599 -7.92 1.33 -17.94
C ALA A 599 -7.91 1.56 -16.41
N PHE A 600 -9.08 1.55 -15.76
CA PHE A 600 -9.18 1.68 -14.30
C PHE A 600 -8.51 0.50 -13.58
N ILE A 601 -8.95 -0.73 -13.90
CA ILE A 601 -8.42 -1.95 -13.27
C ILE A 601 -6.93 -2.13 -13.57
N SER A 602 -6.51 -1.84 -14.81
CA SER A 602 -5.10 -1.97 -15.21
C SER A 602 -4.20 -1.01 -14.43
N SER A 603 -4.66 0.23 -14.22
CA SER A 603 -3.94 1.21 -13.40
C SER A 603 -3.88 0.78 -11.92
N VAL A 604 -4.97 0.20 -11.39
CA VAL A 604 -4.99 -0.38 -10.04
C VAL A 604 -3.95 -1.51 -9.90
N LEU A 605 -3.81 -2.38 -10.89
CA LEU A 605 -2.81 -3.45 -10.88
C LEU A 605 -1.39 -2.87 -10.80
N VAL A 606 -1.05 -1.91 -11.67
CA VAL A 606 0.29 -1.30 -11.67
C VAL A 606 0.59 -0.57 -10.37
N ALA A 607 -0.37 0.20 -9.85
CA ALA A 607 -0.17 0.96 -8.62
C ALA A 607 0.09 0.04 -7.40
N ASN A 608 -0.48 -1.17 -7.40
CA ASN A 608 -0.46 -2.03 -6.21
C ASN A 608 0.36 -3.33 -6.36
N VAL A 609 0.79 -3.75 -7.55
CA VAL A 609 1.71 -4.90 -7.70
C VAL A 609 3.01 -4.73 -6.89
N PRO A 610 3.63 -3.54 -6.81
CA PRO A 610 4.78 -3.32 -5.94
C PRO A 610 4.49 -3.59 -4.44
N GLN A 611 3.22 -3.50 -4.00
CA GLN A 611 2.84 -3.87 -2.63
C GLN A 611 3.04 -5.37 -2.39
N LEU A 612 2.71 -6.22 -3.36
CA LEU A 612 2.97 -7.66 -3.26
C LEU A 612 4.47 -7.94 -3.11
N TYR A 613 5.31 -7.18 -3.81
CA TYR A 613 6.76 -7.28 -3.69
C TYR A 613 7.25 -6.91 -2.28
N LEU A 614 6.70 -5.87 -1.64
CA LEU A 614 7.01 -5.57 -0.23
C LEU A 614 6.60 -6.70 0.73
N SER A 615 5.54 -7.47 0.43
CA SER A 615 5.21 -8.66 1.23
C SER A 615 6.31 -9.73 1.13
N PHE A 616 6.89 -9.97 -0.06
CA PHE A 616 8.04 -10.86 -0.21
C PHE A 616 9.29 -10.33 0.49
N TRP A 617 9.50 -9.01 0.45
CA TRP A 617 10.56 -8.32 1.19
C TRP A 617 10.43 -8.60 2.70
N TYR A 618 9.23 -8.44 3.26
CA TYR A 618 8.94 -8.77 4.66
C TYR A 618 9.21 -10.24 4.98
N LEU A 619 8.75 -11.19 4.15
CA LEU A 619 8.99 -12.62 4.38
C LEU A 619 10.49 -12.96 4.39
N ALA A 620 11.26 -12.43 3.43
CA ALA A 620 12.70 -12.65 3.37
C ALA A 620 13.43 -12.05 4.58
N TYR A 621 13.04 -10.84 5.00
CA TYR A 621 13.60 -10.16 6.17
C TYR A 621 13.24 -10.89 7.48
N ASN A 622 11.97 -11.25 7.65
CA ASN A 622 11.47 -11.99 8.80
C ASN A 622 12.21 -13.33 8.95
N THR A 623 12.39 -14.09 7.88
CA THR A 623 13.14 -15.36 7.92
C THR A 623 14.59 -15.16 8.36
N LEU A 624 15.25 -14.07 7.94
CA LEU A 624 16.62 -13.78 8.34
C LEU A 624 16.72 -13.46 9.84
N ILE A 625 15.83 -12.60 10.35
CA ILE A 625 15.79 -12.20 11.77
C ILE A 625 15.43 -13.40 12.66
N THR A 626 14.42 -14.19 12.28
CA THR A 626 13.99 -15.39 13.02
C THR A 626 15.12 -16.40 13.16
N ARG A 627 15.92 -16.63 12.11
CA ARG A 627 17.09 -17.52 12.20
C ARG A 627 18.15 -17.03 13.18
N MET A 628 18.40 -15.71 13.21
CA MET A 628 19.37 -15.12 14.14
C MET A 628 18.89 -15.21 15.59
N GLU A 629 17.61 -14.89 15.86
CA GLU A 629 17.08 -14.98 17.23
C GLU A 629 16.94 -16.43 17.70
N MET A 630 16.53 -17.34 16.83
CA MET A 630 16.49 -18.78 17.14
C MET A 630 17.89 -19.29 17.52
N ALA A 631 18.93 -18.91 16.79
CA ALA A 631 20.30 -19.30 17.13
C ALA A 631 20.76 -18.73 18.49
N ARG A 632 20.35 -17.50 18.83
CA ARG A 632 20.64 -16.90 20.14
C ARG A 632 19.89 -17.60 21.27
N GLU A 633 18.59 -17.86 21.08
CA GLU A 633 17.74 -18.61 22.02
C GLU A 633 18.32 -19.99 22.28
N TRP A 634 18.74 -20.69 21.22
CA TRP A 634 19.44 -21.97 21.29
C TRP A 634 20.74 -21.87 22.10
N SER A 635 21.68 -21.01 21.70
CA SER A 635 23.01 -20.91 22.33
C SER A 635 22.97 -20.67 23.85
N ARG A 636 21.95 -19.93 24.30
CA ARG A 636 21.75 -19.53 25.68
C ARG A 636 21.54 -20.70 26.65
N PHE A 637 21.07 -21.86 26.19
CA PHE A 637 20.92 -23.05 27.03
C PHE A 637 22.27 -23.61 27.53
N SER A 638 23.39 -23.30 26.87
CA SER A 638 24.72 -23.72 27.37
C SER A 638 25.28 -22.84 28.49
N THR A 639 24.74 -21.64 28.66
CA THR A 639 25.25 -20.66 29.64
C THR A 639 24.50 -20.68 30.98
N GLY A 640 23.29 -21.24 31.02
CA GLY A 640 22.48 -21.29 32.23
C GLY A 640 21.13 -21.92 32.01
N TYR A 641 20.43 -22.17 33.12
CA TYR A 641 19.13 -22.80 33.18
C TYR A 641 18.02 -21.91 32.62
N ARG A 642 17.21 -22.45 31.69
CA ARG A 642 16.13 -21.72 31.02
C ARG A 642 14.91 -22.59 30.77
N SER A 643 13.73 -21.97 30.77
CA SER A 643 12.49 -22.62 30.38
C SER A 643 12.33 -22.66 28.86
N LEU A 644 11.62 -23.67 28.37
CA LEU A 644 11.28 -23.79 26.96
C LEU A 644 10.14 -22.84 26.60
N ARG A 645 10.27 -22.19 25.46
CA ARG A 645 9.22 -21.39 24.82
C ARG A 645 8.49 -22.25 23.81
N VAL A 646 7.22 -22.53 24.09
CA VAL A 646 6.41 -23.52 23.36
C VAL A 646 5.06 -22.94 22.97
N SER A 647 4.37 -23.64 22.08
CA SER A 647 3.04 -23.25 21.57
C SER A 647 1.90 -23.64 22.50
N SER A 648 2.10 -24.63 23.39
CA SER A 648 1.12 -25.11 24.36
C SER A 648 1.84 -25.40 25.69
N PRO A 649 2.04 -24.38 26.56
CA PRO A 649 2.89 -24.48 27.74
C PRO A 649 2.31 -25.40 28.82
N ARG A 650 3.20 -26.16 29.46
CA ARG A 650 2.94 -26.94 30.68
C ARG A 650 4.07 -26.73 31.69
N GLY A 651 3.77 -26.82 32.99
CA GLY A 651 4.78 -26.65 34.02
C GLY A 651 5.43 -25.26 34.00
N GLN A 652 6.76 -25.19 33.97
CA GLN A 652 7.54 -23.94 33.95
C GLN A 652 7.80 -23.40 32.53
N GLN A 653 7.25 -24.03 31.50
CA GLN A 653 7.35 -23.57 30.12
C GLN A 653 6.62 -22.24 29.93
N ILE A 654 7.13 -21.42 29.01
CA ILE A 654 6.55 -20.12 28.68
C ILE A 654 5.82 -20.15 27.35
N ASP A 655 4.71 -19.45 27.30
CA ASP A 655 3.87 -19.33 26.12
C ASP A 655 4.40 -18.27 25.14
N THR A 656 4.28 -18.53 23.84
CA THR A 656 4.17 -17.44 22.84
C THR A 656 3.15 -17.75 21.76
N TYR A 657 1.88 -17.47 22.04
CA TYR A 657 0.76 -17.77 21.13
C TYR A 657 0.79 -17.15 19.73
N ARG A 658 1.64 -16.15 19.42
CA ARG A 658 1.52 -15.43 18.14
C ARG A 658 2.70 -15.34 17.21
N LEU A 659 3.94 -15.75 17.52
CA LEU A 659 5.03 -15.71 16.53
C LEU A 659 6.22 -16.62 16.89
N GLN A 660 6.87 -17.16 15.85
CA GLN A 660 8.21 -17.76 15.92
C GLN A 660 9.25 -16.78 16.50
N LEU A 661 9.04 -15.48 16.32
CA LEU A 661 9.89 -14.39 16.78
C LEU A 661 9.33 -13.71 18.04
N PRO A 662 10.16 -13.39 19.06
CA PRO A 662 9.71 -12.63 20.23
C PRO A 662 9.14 -11.24 19.87
N TYR A 663 8.14 -10.77 20.62
CA TYR A 663 7.47 -9.48 20.36
C TYR A 663 8.40 -8.27 20.28
N ARG A 664 9.51 -8.28 21.02
CA ARG A 664 10.52 -7.20 21.00
C ARG A 664 11.13 -6.98 19.60
N GLN A 665 11.20 -8.02 18.78
CA GLN A 665 11.70 -7.93 17.40
C GLN A 665 10.54 -7.94 16.40
N SER A 666 9.48 -8.69 16.68
CA SER A 666 8.34 -8.81 15.77
C SER A 666 7.53 -7.52 15.64
N ILE A 667 7.27 -6.80 16.75
CA ILE A 667 6.48 -5.56 16.71
C ILE A 667 7.18 -4.50 15.85
N PRO A 668 8.47 -4.16 16.07
CA PRO A 668 9.17 -3.21 15.19
C PRO A 668 9.18 -3.64 13.73
N LEU A 669 9.35 -4.93 13.45
CA LEU A 669 9.37 -5.47 12.09
C LEU A 669 8.00 -5.32 11.39
N ILE A 670 6.91 -5.66 12.08
CA ILE A 670 5.55 -5.50 11.57
C ILE A 670 5.23 -4.02 11.38
N THR A 671 5.57 -3.17 12.35
CA THR A 671 5.39 -1.71 12.24
C THR A 671 6.15 -1.14 11.05
N ALA A 672 7.41 -1.52 10.86
CA ALA A 672 8.20 -1.08 9.71
C ALA A 672 7.58 -1.56 8.39
N SER A 673 7.09 -2.79 8.32
CA SER A 673 6.35 -3.31 7.16
C SER A 673 5.11 -2.47 6.85
N ILE A 674 4.27 -2.19 7.86
CA ILE A 674 3.08 -1.34 7.72
C ILE A 674 3.47 0.05 7.18
N VAL A 675 4.55 0.64 7.72
CA VAL A 675 5.05 1.95 7.26
C VAL A 675 5.54 1.90 5.81
N LEU A 676 6.29 0.87 5.40
CA LEU A 676 6.76 0.73 4.01
C LEU A 676 5.60 0.57 3.03
N HIS A 677 4.61 -0.27 3.36
CA HIS A 677 3.40 -0.44 2.54
C HIS A 677 2.59 0.87 2.44
N TRP A 678 2.49 1.62 3.54
CA TRP A 678 1.85 2.92 3.56
C TRP A 678 2.60 3.98 2.74
N LEU A 679 3.93 4.05 2.85
CA LEU A 679 4.74 4.94 2.02
C LEU A 679 4.59 4.62 0.54
N LEU A 680 4.58 3.33 0.18
CA LEU A 680 4.41 2.90 -1.20
C LEU A 680 3.03 3.28 -1.76
N SER A 681 1.95 3.20 -0.97
CA SER A 681 0.60 3.61 -1.43
C SER A 681 0.44 5.13 -1.55
N ASN A 682 1.36 5.91 -0.99
CA ASN A 682 1.48 7.35 -1.23
C ASN A 682 2.49 7.68 -2.34
N SER A 683 3.35 6.73 -2.73
CA SER A 683 4.39 6.91 -3.76
C SER A 683 3.84 6.76 -5.18
N LEU A 684 2.96 5.77 -5.39
CA LEU A 684 2.30 5.47 -6.65
C LEU A 684 0.82 5.18 -6.36
N PHE A 685 -0.09 5.94 -6.95
CA PHE A 685 -1.53 5.84 -6.65
C PHE A 685 -2.38 6.09 -7.89
N VAL A 686 -3.62 5.60 -7.89
CA VAL A 686 -4.56 5.84 -8.98
C VAL A 686 -5.25 7.19 -8.79
N ILE A 687 -5.34 7.97 -9.87
CA ILE A 687 -6.07 9.23 -9.95
C ILE A 687 -7.30 9.00 -10.84
N VAL A 688 -8.46 9.43 -10.35
CA VAL A 688 -9.71 9.45 -11.13
C VAL A 688 -10.24 10.88 -11.14
N SER A 689 -10.31 11.46 -12.34
CA SER A 689 -10.81 12.81 -12.55
C SER A 689 -12.01 12.78 -13.48
N GLN A 690 -13.09 13.45 -13.10
CA GLN A 690 -14.31 13.61 -13.88
C GLN A 690 -14.36 15.01 -14.51
N GLY A 691 -14.76 15.11 -15.76
CA GLY A 691 -14.92 16.34 -16.52
C GLY A 691 -14.06 16.35 -17.79
N ASN A 692 -13.95 17.52 -18.41
CA ASN A 692 -13.31 17.71 -19.71
C ASN A 692 -11.95 18.42 -19.65
N TYR A 693 -11.40 18.63 -18.44
CA TYR A 693 -10.07 19.22 -18.29
C TYR A 693 -8.98 18.29 -18.86
N PHE A 694 -9.00 17.00 -18.53
CA PHE A 694 -8.04 16.08 -19.10
C PHE A 694 -8.53 15.58 -20.46
N GLU A 695 -7.73 15.78 -21.49
CA GLU A 695 -8.11 15.34 -22.82
C GLU A 695 -8.03 13.82 -22.93
N MET A 696 -9.17 13.21 -23.26
CA MET A 696 -9.25 11.78 -23.51
C MET A 696 -8.74 11.49 -24.91
N SER A 697 -7.70 10.68 -25.03
CA SER A 697 -7.18 10.27 -26.33
C SER A 697 -8.13 9.26 -26.98
N LEU A 698 -8.76 9.68 -28.08
CA LEU A 698 -9.66 8.85 -28.89
C LEU A 698 -8.89 7.87 -29.80
N ASN A 699 -7.64 8.16 -30.13
CA ASN A 699 -6.79 7.32 -30.98
C ASN A 699 -5.83 6.45 -30.14
N ARG A 700 -5.66 5.19 -30.56
CA ARG A 700 -4.80 4.22 -29.85
C ARG A 700 -3.30 4.57 -29.89
N SER A 701 -2.90 5.39 -30.86
CA SER A 701 -1.51 5.83 -31.08
C SER A 701 -1.11 7.10 -30.32
N ASP A 702 -2.09 7.91 -29.88
CA ASP A 702 -1.81 9.20 -29.23
C ASP A 702 -1.80 8.99 -27.72
N GLY A 703 -0.65 9.19 -27.08
CA GLY A 703 -0.35 8.88 -25.68
C GLY A 703 -1.12 9.66 -24.61
N GLY A 704 -2.36 10.07 -24.86
CA GLY A 704 -3.22 10.82 -23.93
C GLY A 704 -3.96 9.94 -22.90
N TYR A 705 -4.74 10.61 -22.04
CA TYR A 705 -5.47 9.95 -20.96
C TYR A 705 -6.55 9.01 -21.48
N LYS A 706 -6.89 7.99 -20.68
CA LYS A 706 -7.85 6.94 -21.03
C LYS A 706 -9.03 6.93 -20.06
N GLY A 707 -10.22 6.66 -20.58
CA GLY A 707 -11.44 6.45 -19.80
C GLY A 707 -11.78 4.97 -19.62
N ASP A 708 -12.71 4.68 -18.70
CA ASP A 708 -13.27 3.34 -18.50
C ASP A 708 -14.79 3.47 -18.28
N PRO A 709 -15.59 3.55 -19.36
CA PRO A 709 -17.03 3.80 -19.26
C PRO A 709 -17.81 2.61 -18.67
N ILE A 710 -17.16 1.43 -18.55
CA ILE A 710 -17.77 0.23 -17.95
C ILE A 710 -17.77 0.37 -16.42
N SER A 711 -16.62 0.77 -15.88
CA SER A 711 -16.40 0.83 -14.43
C SER A 711 -16.74 2.20 -13.84
N LEU A 712 -16.51 3.28 -14.59
CA LEU A 712 -16.58 4.66 -14.12
C LEU A 712 -17.69 5.45 -14.84
N PRO A 713 -18.18 6.56 -14.24
CA PRO A 713 -19.12 7.47 -14.90
C PRO A 713 -18.57 8.02 -16.23
N PRO A 714 -19.43 8.45 -17.17
CA PRO A 714 -18.96 9.09 -18.41
C PRO A 714 -18.11 10.33 -18.11
N ASN A 715 -17.24 10.69 -19.06
CA ASN A 715 -16.29 11.80 -18.93
C ASN A 715 -15.36 11.66 -17.72
N THR A 716 -14.95 10.43 -17.38
CA THR A 716 -13.88 10.22 -16.41
C THR A 716 -12.61 9.76 -17.11
N VAL A 717 -11.49 10.31 -16.65
CA VAL A 717 -10.16 9.87 -17.00
C VAL A 717 -9.51 9.16 -15.83
N VAL A 718 -8.67 8.19 -16.15
CA VAL A 718 -7.82 7.49 -15.20
C VAL A 718 -6.37 7.85 -15.49
N GLY A 719 -5.60 8.08 -14.43
CA GLY A 719 -4.16 8.28 -14.48
C GLY A 719 -3.46 7.66 -13.29
N LEU A 720 -2.12 7.60 -13.34
CA LEU A 720 -1.29 7.19 -12.23
C LEU A 720 -0.56 8.40 -11.65
N GLY A 721 -0.79 8.71 -10.38
CA GLY A 721 -0.07 9.76 -9.67
C GLY A 721 1.21 9.24 -9.04
N THR A 722 2.23 10.10 -8.97
CA THR A 722 3.45 9.82 -8.21
C THR A 722 3.82 10.94 -7.24
N ALA A 723 4.35 10.59 -6.06
CA ALA A 723 4.86 11.55 -5.08
C ALA A 723 6.31 11.23 -4.71
N SER A 724 7.14 12.27 -4.63
CA SER A 724 8.60 12.14 -4.52
C SER A 724 9.11 11.94 -3.10
N LEU A 725 8.51 12.60 -2.10
CA LEU A 725 8.93 12.44 -0.72
C LEU A 725 8.67 11.03 -0.17
N PRO A 726 7.51 10.39 -0.41
CA PRO A 726 7.28 9.01 0.01
C PRO A 726 8.26 8.02 -0.65
N VAL A 727 8.62 8.23 -1.92
CA VAL A 727 9.63 7.40 -2.63
C VAL A 727 11.00 7.54 -2.00
N LEU A 728 11.42 8.77 -1.67
CA LEU A 728 12.68 9.04 -0.97
C LEU A 728 12.70 8.34 0.40
N LEU A 729 11.64 8.47 1.18
CA LEU A 729 11.53 7.83 2.49
C LEU A 729 11.52 6.30 2.38
N LEU A 730 10.88 5.74 1.36
CA LEU A 730 10.91 4.32 1.06
C LEU A 730 12.35 3.83 0.82
N ALA A 731 13.14 4.58 0.04
CA ALA A 731 14.55 4.27 -0.22
C ALA A 731 15.41 4.37 1.06
N VAL A 732 15.24 5.46 1.83
CA VAL A 732 16.02 5.69 3.07
C VAL A 732 15.70 4.64 4.13
N ILE A 733 14.42 4.41 4.42
CA ILE A 733 14.01 3.43 5.45
C ILE A 733 14.38 2.02 4.99
N GLY A 734 14.15 1.68 3.71
CA GLY A 734 14.56 0.39 3.14
C GLY A 734 16.07 0.15 3.27
N GLY A 735 16.89 1.17 2.97
CA GLY A 735 18.34 1.14 3.14
C GLY A 735 18.78 0.96 4.59
N ILE A 736 18.18 1.71 5.52
CA ILE A 736 18.44 1.55 6.97
C ILE A 736 18.11 0.13 7.41
N MET A 737 16.97 -0.41 7.00
CA MET A 737 16.58 -1.78 7.37
C MET A 737 17.56 -2.81 6.81
N MET A 738 18.12 -2.64 5.61
CA MET A 738 19.15 -3.54 5.09
C MET A 738 20.41 -3.58 5.96
N ILE A 739 20.71 -2.52 6.71
CA ILE A 739 21.91 -2.44 7.54
C ILE A 739 21.72 -3.16 8.89
N ILE A 740 20.50 -3.20 9.43
CA ILE A 740 20.20 -3.76 10.77
C ILE A 740 20.62 -5.23 10.91
N PRO A 741 20.29 -6.16 9.98
CA PRO A 741 20.69 -7.56 10.10
C PRO A 741 22.21 -7.73 10.07
N ILE A 742 22.95 -6.88 9.34
CA ILE A 742 24.41 -6.93 9.31
C ILE A 742 24.97 -6.71 10.72
N PHE A 743 24.52 -5.68 11.43
CA PHE A 743 24.94 -5.42 12.81
C PHE A 743 24.50 -6.52 13.77
N LEU A 744 23.26 -6.98 13.67
CA LEU A 744 22.74 -8.07 14.50
C LEU A 744 23.52 -9.38 14.30
N SER A 745 23.99 -9.65 13.07
CA SER A 745 24.74 -10.85 12.72
C SER A 745 26.15 -10.89 13.31
N ARG A 746 26.73 -9.72 13.62
CA ARG A 746 28.09 -9.59 14.20
C ARG A 746 28.14 -9.99 15.67
N LYS A 747 26.99 -10.04 16.37
CA LYS A 747 26.92 -10.47 17.77
C LYS A 747 27.39 -11.92 17.91
N GLN A 748 28.29 -12.13 18.87
CA GLN A 748 28.80 -13.46 19.23
C GLN A 748 27.69 -14.27 19.92
N LEU A 749 27.59 -15.55 19.56
CA LEU A 749 26.72 -16.49 20.27
C LEU A 749 27.39 -16.85 21.59
N ALA A 750 26.60 -16.91 22.66
CA ALA A 750 27.11 -17.16 24.00
C ALA A 750 27.25 -18.66 24.27
N GLY A 751 28.28 -19.03 25.02
CA GLY A 751 28.49 -20.39 25.51
C GLY A 751 29.01 -21.37 24.45
N TYR A 752 28.69 -22.63 24.65
CA TYR A 752 29.34 -23.77 24.01
C TYR A 752 28.39 -24.57 23.10
N MET A 753 27.11 -24.21 23.03
CA MET A 753 26.14 -25.00 22.28
C MET A 753 26.42 -24.96 20.75
N PRO A 754 26.42 -26.10 20.05
CA PRO A 754 26.56 -26.16 18.60
C PRO A 754 25.43 -25.40 17.88
N ILE A 755 25.77 -24.84 16.72
CA ILE A 755 24.79 -24.19 15.85
C ILE A 755 24.04 -25.26 15.04
N VAL A 756 22.80 -25.52 15.41
CA VAL A 756 21.91 -26.45 14.68
C VAL A 756 21.02 -25.76 13.64
N GLY A 757 20.78 -24.45 13.79
CA GLY A 757 19.87 -23.69 12.93
C GLY A 757 18.43 -24.19 13.04
N SER A 758 17.76 -24.37 11.91
CA SER A 758 16.40 -24.93 11.82
C SER A 758 16.37 -26.44 11.58
N ASN A 759 17.53 -27.11 11.51
CA ASN A 759 17.60 -28.51 11.08
C ASN A 759 17.05 -29.46 12.16
N SER A 760 15.91 -30.10 11.90
CA SER A 760 15.24 -31.02 12.82
C SER A 760 16.14 -32.17 13.30
N MET A 761 17.00 -32.70 12.43
CA MET A 761 17.88 -33.82 12.77
C MET A 761 19.04 -33.38 13.67
N ALA A 762 19.61 -32.19 13.41
CA ALA A 762 20.64 -31.61 14.25
C ALA A 762 20.09 -31.22 15.63
N MET A 763 18.85 -30.73 15.69
CA MET A 763 18.14 -30.47 16.94
C MET A 763 17.88 -31.76 17.71
N ALA A 764 17.38 -32.82 17.05
CA ALA A 764 17.12 -34.12 17.68
C ALA A 764 18.39 -34.74 18.26
N ALA A 765 19.52 -34.66 17.55
CA ALA A 765 20.81 -35.16 18.03
C ALA A 765 21.26 -34.47 19.33
N ALA A 766 21.01 -33.16 19.46
CA ALA A 766 21.35 -32.39 20.66
C ALA A 766 20.40 -32.62 21.86
N CYS A 767 19.25 -33.27 21.62
CA CYS A 767 18.20 -33.52 22.62
C CYS A 767 18.20 -34.94 23.19
N ARG A 768 19.27 -35.73 22.98
CA ARG A 768 19.37 -37.11 23.47
C ARG A 768 19.60 -37.17 24.97
N VAL A 769 18.55 -37.27 25.76
CA VAL A 769 18.65 -37.24 27.22
C VAL A 769 19.34 -38.49 27.76
N SER A 770 20.09 -38.34 28.86
CA SER A 770 20.67 -39.47 29.58
C SER A 770 19.58 -40.38 30.16
N PRO A 771 19.69 -41.72 30.04
CA PRO A 771 18.76 -42.65 30.68
C PRO A 771 18.70 -42.54 32.21
N ILE A 772 19.72 -41.95 32.84
CA ILE A 772 19.81 -41.76 34.29
C ILE A 772 19.51 -40.30 34.71
N ALA A 773 18.93 -39.50 33.81
CA ALA A 773 18.70 -38.09 34.09
C ALA A 773 17.68 -37.87 35.20
N LYS A 774 18.02 -37.00 36.14
CA LYS A 774 17.27 -36.73 37.37
C LYS A 774 16.28 -35.62 37.12
N ILE A 775 15.04 -35.84 37.55
CA ILE A 775 13.95 -34.87 37.40
C ILE A 775 13.37 -34.59 38.78
N PRO A 776 13.04 -33.33 39.10
CA PRO A 776 12.34 -33.03 40.34
C PRO A 776 11.01 -33.80 40.42
N THR A 777 10.87 -34.69 41.41
CA THR A 777 9.64 -35.46 41.63
C THR A 777 8.56 -34.63 42.33
N ARG A 778 7.30 -34.99 42.08
CA ARG A 778 6.10 -34.42 42.71
C ARG A 778 5.82 -35.18 44.01
N VAL A 779 5.53 -34.50 45.12
CA VAL A 779 5.20 -35.17 46.39
C VAL A 779 3.83 -34.78 46.92
N ASP A 780 3.06 -35.79 47.33
CA ASP A 780 1.80 -35.70 48.08
C ASP A 780 2.10 -35.78 49.60
N ASP A 781 1.35 -35.04 50.42
CA ASP A 781 1.51 -34.91 51.88
C ASP A 781 1.52 -36.26 52.65
N LYS A 782 2.58 -36.53 53.44
CA LYS A 782 2.56 -36.84 54.91
C LYS A 782 3.92 -37.32 55.47
N ASP A 783 4.36 -36.70 56.57
CA ASP A 783 5.32 -37.11 57.65
C ASP A 783 6.78 -37.45 57.23
N ASP A 784 7.90 -37.13 57.90
CA ASP A 784 8.24 -36.64 59.24
C ASP A 784 9.64 -35.93 59.19
N LYS A 785 10.02 -35.26 60.27
CA LYS A 785 11.11 -34.25 60.41
C LYS A 785 12.55 -34.77 60.30
N GLY A 786 13.42 -33.97 59.68
CA GLY A 786 14.83 -33.83 60.09
C GLY A 786 15.85 -33.55 58.98
N GLN A 787 16.47 -32.36 59.06
CA GLN A 787 17.78 -31.97 58.46
C GLN A 787 17.88 -31.80 56.94
N ALA A 788 17.95 -30.54 56.47
CA ALA A 788 19.03 -30.01 55.61
C ALA A 788 18.64 -28.62 55.09
N THR A 789 19.11 -27.60 55.79
CA THR A 789 19.06 -26.19 55.39
C THR A 789 20.11 -25.95 54.29
N GLU A 790 19.67 -25.38 53.17
CA GLU A 790 20.41 -24.60 52.14
C GLU A 790 20.00 -24.97 50.69
N LEU A 791 18.70 -24.85 50.38
CA LEU A 791 18.17 -24.81 48.99
C LEU A 791 16.79 -24.12 48.90
N GLU A 792 16.39 -23.38 49.95
CA GLU A 792 15.02 -22.91 50.14
C GLU A 792 14.68 -21.59 49.38
N GLU A 793 15.64 -20.95 48.71
CA GLU A 793 15.43 -19.58 48.16
C GLU A 793 14.93 -19.54 46.69
N LEU A 794 14.56 -20.68 46.09
CA LEU A 794 14.03 -20.78 44.71
C LEU A 794 12.58 -21.30 44.60
N ARG A 795 11.78 -21.29 45.68
CA ARG A 795 10.36 -21.72 45.67
C ARG A 795 9.38 -20.55 45.82
N PRO A 796 8.23 -20.57 45.11
CA PRO A 796 6.97 -20.06 45.67
C PRO A 796 5.95 -21.18 45.93
N THR A 797 5.47 -21.21 47.18
CA THR A 797 4.21 -21.78 47.72
C THR A 797 3.54 -22.93 46.96
N SER A 798 4.04 -24.13 47.19
CA SER A 798 3.29 -25.23 47.81
C SER A 798 4.32 -26.33 48.09
N SER A 799 4.48 -26.65 49.37
CA SER A 799 5.39 -27.68 49.92
C SER A 799 5.29 -29.02 49.16
N ILE A 800 6.30 -29.90 49.11
CA ILE A 800 6.45 -31.08 49.99
C ILE A 800 7.62 -31.99 49.43
N ALA A 801 8.13 -32.92 50.26
CA ALA A 801 9.20 -33.96 50.11
C ALA A 801 8.65 -35.39 50.47
N VAL A 802 9.39 -36.51 50.54
CA VAL A 802 9.86 -37.56 49.58
C VAL A 802 9.29 -38.93 50.03
N SER A 803 9.17 -39.95 49.16
CA SER A 803 9.22 -41.38 49.58
C SER A 803 9.98 -42.27 48.58
N GLU A 804 10.84 -43.15 49.10
CA GLU A 804 11.45 -44.27 48.40
C GLU A 804 10.51 -45.48 48.50
N GLU A 805 10.13 -46.07 47.36
CA GLU A 805 10.03 -47.54 47.22
C GLU A 805 9.73 -47.96 45.77
N GLY A 806 10.56 -48.86 45.24
CA GLY A 806 10.09 -50.03 44.52
C GLY A 806 9.50 -49.89 43.10
N LEU A 807 10.40 -50.10 42.12
CA LEU A 807 10.19 -50.96 40.95
C LEU A 807 9.39 -50.42 39.73
N SER A 808 10.05 -50.51 38.57
CA SER A 808 9.65 -50.20 37.18
C SER A 808 9.61 -48.72 36.81
N ALA A 809 10.75 -48.20 36.31
CA ALA A 809 10.91 -46.82 35.85
C ALA A 809 9.95 -46.47 34.71
N PRO A 810 8.91 -45.62 34.93
CA PRO A 810 8.25 -44.94 33.85
C PRO A 810 9.25 -43.88 33.32
N SER A 811 9.34 -43.72 32.01
CA SER A 811 10.38 -42.93 31.33
C SER A 811 10.51 -41.50 31.89
N GLN A 812 11.49 -41.31 32.78
CA GLN A 812 11.82 -40.02 33.39
C GLN A 812 11.89 -38.92 32.32
N SER A 813 12.48 -39.17 31.14
CA SER A 813 12.60 -38.22 30.02
C SER A 813 11.31 -37.50 29.59
N THR A 814 10.12 -38.06 29.82
CA THR A 814 8.85 -37.46 29.34
C THR A 814 8.50 -36.14 30.00
N ASP A 815 8.79 -35.96 31.29
CA ASP A 815 8.45 -34.76 32.07
C ASP A 815 9.60 -33.75 32.19
N MET A 816 10.82 -34.13 31.81
CA MET A 816 11.99 -33.25 31.83
C MET A 816 11.76 -31.88 31.14
N PRO A 817 11.07 -31.79 29.98
CA PRO A 817 10.85 -30.50 29.30
C PRO A 817 10.03 -29.48 30.08
N LEU A 818 9.38 -29.89 31.17
CA LEU A 818 8.54 -29.04 32.01
C LEU A 818 9.35 -28.19 33.01
N PHE A 819 10.64 -28.48 33.16
CA PHE A 819 11.54 -27.82 34.10
C PHE A 819 12.56 -26.92 33.39
N LEU A 820 13.33 -26.15 34.16
CA LEU A 820 14.46 -25.41 33.62
C LEU A 820 15.54 -26.37 33.12
N LEU A 821 15.98 -26.14 31.89
CA LEU A 821 16.99 -26.96 31.21
C LEU A 821 18.29 -26.19 30.99
N ARG A 822 19.39 -26.93 31.02
CA ARG A 822 20.72 -26.49 30.60
C ARG A 822 21.33 -27.54 29.67
N TRP A 823 22.09 -27.11 28.68
CA TRP A 823 22.81 -27.99 27.77
C TRP A 823 24.29 -28.08 28.16
N GLY A 824 24.83 -29.30 28.24
CA GLY A 824 26.21 -29.54 28.63
C GLY A 824 26.54 -31.04 28.70
N GLU A 825 27.70 -31.36 29.28
CA GLU A 825 28.10 -32.73 29.59
C GLU A 825 27.22 -33.28 30.72
N VAL A 826 26.59 -34.43 30.46
CA VAL A 826 25.72 -35.16 31.40
C VAL A 826 26.26 -36.56 31.66
N GLU A 827 25.95 -37.11 32.83
CA GLU A 827 26.36 -38.46 33.20
C GLU A 827 25.57 -39.52 32.43
N MET A 828 26.24 -40.61 32.01
CA MET A 828 25.62 -41.75 31.32
C MET A 828 25.78 -43.04 32.14
N PRO A 829 24.89 -44.04 31.95
CA PRO A 829 25.07 -45.34 32.61
C PRO A 829 26.31 -46.07 32.09
N LYS A 830 26.96 -46.89 32.94
CA LYS A 830 28.18 -47.65 32.58
C LYS A 830 28.07 -48.44 31.26
N SER A 831 26.93 -49.08 31.04
CA SER A 831 26.67 -49.85 29.81
C SER A 831 26.67 -49.01 28.54
N TRP A 832 26.45 -47.70 28.63
CA TRP A 832 26.57 -46.80 27.50
C TRP A 832 28.04 -46.59 27.11
N TYR A 833 28.93 -46.35 28.09
CA TYR A 833 30.36 -46.19 27.84
C TYR A 833 30.97 -47.46 27.20
N GLU A 834 30.59 -48.65 27.68
CA GLU A 834 31.01 -49.93 27.11
C GLU A 834 30.62 -50.11 25.64
N ARG A 835 29.51 -49.50 25.20
CA ARG A 835 29.04 -49.56 23.80
C ARG A 835 29.67 -48.52 22.88
N VAL A 836 30.24 -47.45 23.45
CA VAL A 836 30.79 -46.30 22.71
C VAL A 836 32.33 -46.34 22.65
N GLY A 837 32.97 -47.17 23.49
CA GLY A 837 34.42 -47.34 23.51
C GLY A 837 35.02 -47.59 22.11
N MET A 838 36.14 -46.92 21.83
CA MET A 838 36.93 -47.11 20.60
C MET A 838 38.13 -48.03 20.90
N ASP A 839 38.58 -48.79 19.90
CA ASP A 839 39.83 -49.56 20.00
C ASP A 839 41.00 -48.62 20.35
N GLY A 840 41.57 -48.76 21.57
CA GLY A 840 42.73 -48.01 22.03
C GLY A 840 42.47 -46.75 22.87
N GLN A 841 41.21 -46.42 23.23
CA GLN A 841 40.88 -45.38 24.22
C GLN A 841 40.01 -45.94 25.35
N GLU A 842 40.26 -45.55 26.61
CA GLU A 842 39.40 -45.94 27.72
C GLU A 842 38.00 -45.32 27.55
N ALA A 843 36.95 -46.16 27.61
CA ALA A 843 35.56 -45.74 27.47
C ALA A 843 35.13 -44.62 28.47
N ALA A 844 35.87 -44.45 29.57
CA ALA A 844 35.67 -43.40 30.56
C ALA A 844 36.06 -41.98 30.08
N GLU A 845 36.83 -41.85 29.01
CA GLU A 845 37.28 -40.55 28.47
C GLU A 845 36.25 -39.88 27.54
N ILE A 846 35.24 -40.61 27.06
CA ILE A 846 34.23 -40.08 26.14
C ILE A 846 33.07 -39.50 26.95
N GLY A 847 32.72 -38.22 26.73
CA GLY A 847 31.54 -37.59 27.35
C GLY A 847 30.28 -37.65 26.48
N HIS A 848 29.12 -37.33 27.05
CA HIS A 848 27.86 -37.20 26.32
C HIS A 848 27.28 -35.79 26.48
N LEU A 849 26.94 -35.12 25.38
CA LEU A 849 26.43 -33.75 25.41
C LEU A 849 24.91 -33.72 25.21
N SER A 850 24.19 -33.22 26.21
CA SER A 850 22.74 -33.17 26.15
C SER A 850 22.13 -32.11 27.09
N PHE A 851 20.81 -31.99 27.03
CA PHE A 851 20.02 -31.28 28.02
C PHE A 851 19.93 -32.08 29.32
N GLY A 852 20.02 -31.37 30.44
CA GLY A 852 19.72 -31.88 31.78
C GLY A 852 19.03 -30.81 32.64
N THR A 853 18.45 -31.25 33.74
CA THR A 853 17.79 -30.38 34.73
C THR A 853 18.81 -29.79 35.71
N VAL A 854 18.33 -29.02 36.69
CA VAL A 854 19.17 -28.51 37.79
C VAL A 854 19.82 -29.66 38.58
N LEU A 855 19.15 -30.81 38.69
CA LEU A 855 19.65 -31.98 39.42
C LEU A 855 20.75 -32.73 38.68
N ASP A 856 20.78 -32.63 37.35
CA ASP A 856 21.83 -33.23 36.52
C ASP A 856 23.11 -32.39 36.51
N ASP A 857 23.04 -31.12 36.93
CA ASP A 857 24.10 -30.10 36.86
C ASP A 857 25.01 -30.20 35.60
N PRO A 858 24.45 -30.06 34.38
CA PRO A 858 25.23 -30.25 33.15
C PRO A 858 26.44 -29.32 33.11
N LYS A 859 27.63 -29.91 32.95
CA LYS A 859 28.89 -29.16 32.96
C LYS A 859 29.26 -28.64 31.56
N PRO A 860 29.99 -27.53 31.43
CA PRO A 860 30.53 -27.12 30.14
C PRO A 860 31.43 -28.21 29.53
N PRO A 861 31.42 -28.40 28.20
CA PRO A 861 32.32 -29.33 27.54
C PRO A 861 33.78 -28.93 27.74
N LYS A 862 34.65 -29.93 27.90
CA LYS A 862 36.10 -29.79 28.09
C LYS A 862 36.81 -29.79 26.74
N GLU A 863 37.75 -28.88 26.57
CA GLU A 863 38.54 -28.79 25.35
C GLU A 863 39.32 -30.09 25.10
N SER A 864 39.42 -30.52 23.84
CA SER A 864 40.19 -31.70 23.40
C SER A 864 39.68 -33.07 23.89
N ARG A 865 38.58 -33.14 24.65
CA ARG A 865 37.93 -34.39 25.04
C ARG A 865 36.97 -34.88 23.95
N PHE A 866 36.80 -36.20 23.82
CA PHE A 866 35.85 -36.79 22.87
C PHE A 866 34.44 -36.76 23.44
N TYR A 867 33.47 -36.35 22.61
CA TYR A 867 32.05 -36.33 22.96
C TYR A 867 31.19 -36.99 21.89
N VAL A 868 30.04 -37.46 22.35
CA VAL A 868 28.90 -37.90 21.55
C VAL A 868 27.77 -36.87 21.58
#